data_AF-B1BP29-F1
#
_entry.id   AF-B1BP29-F1
#
_cell.length_a   1.000
_cell.length_b   1.000
_cell.length_c   1.000
_cell.angle_alpha   90.00
_cell.angle_beta   90.00
_cell.angle_gamma   90.00
#
_symmetry.space_group_name_H-M   'P 1'
#
loop_
_entity.id
_entity.type
_entity.pdbx_description
1 polymer ?
#
loop_
_entity_poly.entity_id
_entity_poly.type
_entity_poly.pdbx_seq_one_letter_code
_entity_poly.pdbx_strand_id
1 'polypeptide(L)'
;MAEKEKKYNLKSYIESAYKKLKSYSYYDNKNIFLKNRIVDFENNKKNNLETYTNFIENKFKSLEEFILNNKNIDFKFIHSWILKENDLQEQGTFTIRTVPKSIRSYDEEYYKIISNFEDNDSKAKVDKLMYYLDIDIMSQIIGTLWVMMIGKDLEEEYIDYVAGNLLEQDMDKNNLKLFKPYYLSYERWRDDAINIIENRLKNGNRSTMLSLDIKEYYYSINLDIEYYKKKIIKKYKIRKFLDNNISENDIEKLDEFKVFKYINDYVFNVIRAYSKAMNLRKINNERNGFRNILPIGFLPSSILSNLYLSDFDKSVNKILSPLYYKRYVDDILIVLNTDYKKQEKFKNEDILNKKFYENELFEIGVLVNNSLENNKTLSKINRKKEKDKTEIIVLNSIDNFMNFIKKIDRDDIELKKNILNILKKYIIRDKFENDEFKSWKKTNPIEKKCNIEEVEKNLKYINEKLIIKSSKFKKIYLLKEYIKNKESYLVIQDEKVRIYDFSSSGSKALIENFKKEIAKNSSVFKFLPQKDEVLNNFDSEVYKLEYKDSINKLSSISEFKINRYNLSKFLARIIYSDKLENADYINDVNEKISWIFEGKYAVEFFFLWNKVFNYYLMNNRYDLIKKIFCKIYKSIENLELELDEFTINIARFETTNKLKRKINLKLEDKSLFKLELLKLNLKIDLRSYLKFVLAMNYALDDNIFINDIKNSKISNKFNNNDIIKKLLGEMLGNKYEEIFNLDNLHDLKEYIRISNMLDHSLVKSPLMNYYYLSYKDCYPKELKTINVNFVNYIVSKPEILTNRSTCFFNNLNYENSIIKTKNNCKNNHICIKSKSCNMKIDSFTAKYNPRFVHMHECILNSIHSIIAEGKIINKGEEIKNAIKLFKILNTENKKYENENFHENYSNDVYSDINNILDSSKEHKLKQKFLETHFKYFDFDDYLFVAKERVINYLEYAKYEKKDKLKIGIINMKINNEDLESSFKKVPNIKSKRLEKISALLNTAVKNGAELIVFPEVSIPVEWLGAVADFARRHEVLIVCGLEHIIYDNKLCCNYIATILPDKYKDYTFAAIKLRLKNHYSPKEKEWVKGYGWELPKENESWKKEYDLFRWKGIDFSTFSCFELANIKDRALFTSFVDLLIGSVHNRDVNYYSNVMESLARDVHCYFVHVNDSVFGDNRIIQPSSTNNKNILQVSGGINDVVLVGEIDIKKLREFQIKNYNLQINDKSFKPVPPEYKHNNVKIRSNLPL
;
A
#
# COMPACT_ATOMS: atom_id res chain seq x y z
N MET A 1 -16.24 -28.40 38.59
CA MET A 1 -15.62 -28.99 37.38
C MET A 1 -14.51 -28.05 36.95
N ALA A 2 -13.28 -28.55 36.95
CA ALA A 2 -12.08 -27.76 36.68
C ALA A 2 -12.07 -27.28 35.21
N GLU A 3 -12.19 -25.98 35.00
CA GLU A 3 -11.73 -25.35 33.76
C GLU A 3 -10.23 -25.59 33.68
N LYS A 4 -9.80 -26.44 32.74
CA LYS A 4 -8.39 -26.55 32.37
C LYS A 4 -7.93 -25.16 31.96
N GLU A 5 -7.10 -24.51 32.80
CA GLU A 5 -6.35 -23.32 32.44
C GLU A 5 -5.77 -23.51 31.03
N LYS A 6 -6.23 -22.72 30.06
CA LYS A 6 -5.60 -22.64 28.74
C LYS A 6 -4.17 -22.14 28.97
N LYS A 7 -3.22 -23.06 29.06
CA LYS A 7 -1.79 -22.76 29.21
C LYS A 7 -1.39 -21.67 28.22
N TYR A 8 -0.92 -20.53 28.74
CA TYR A 8 -0.48 -19.39 27.92
C TYR A 8 0.65 -19.85 26.98
N ASN A 9 0.36 -19.91 25.68
CA ASN A 9 1.31 -20.39 24.67
C ASN A 9 2.04 -19.19 24.04
N LEU A 10 3.11 -18.74 24.71
CA LEU A 10 3.95 -17.61 24.29
C LEU A 10 4.52 -17.82 22.88
N LYS A 11 4.99 -19.03 22.56
CA LYS A 11 5.48 -19.35 21.21
C LYS A 11 4.52 -18.99 20.08
N SER A 12 3.23 -19.30 20.24
CA SER A 12 2.22 -18.98 19.24
C SER A 12 2.00 -17.47 19.09
N TYR A 13 2.15 -16.69 20.17
CA TYR A 13 2.14 -15.22 20.09
C TYR A 13 3.40 -14.67 19.42
N ILE A 14 4.58 -15.23 19.70
CA ILE A 14 5.85 -14.88 19.02
C ILE A 14 5.72 -15.10 17.51
N GLU A 15 5.18 -16.25 17.10
CA GLU A 15 4.97 -16.57 15.68
C GLU A 15 4.03 -15.56 15.02
N SER A 16 2.88 -15.26 15.65
CA SER A 16 1.91 -14.29 15.14
C SER A 16 2.49 -12.87 15.06
N ALA A 17 3.24 -12.43 16.08
CA ALA A 17 3.93 -11.15 16.10
C ALA A 17 4.95 -11.04 14.95
N TYR A 18 5.72 -12.10 14.69
CA TYR A 18 6.64 -12.12 13.55
C TYR A 18 5.92 -11.97 12.21
N LYS A 19 4.80 -12.68 12.00
CA LYS A 19 4.03 -12.58 10.75
C LYS A 19 3.45 -11.19 10.53
N LYS A 20 2.91 -10.56 11.58
CA LYS A 20 2.44 -9.17 11.54
C LYS A 20 3.57 -8.19 11.26
N LEU A 21 4.75 -8.37 11.88
CA LEU A 21 5.95 -7.57 11.60
C LEU A 21 6.40 -7.70 10.15
N LYS A 22 6.45 -8.93 9.63
CA LYS A 22 6.81 -9.22 8.24
C LYS A 22 5.84 -8.56 7.28
N SER A 23 4.54 -8.64 7.56
CA SER A 23 3.51 -8.01 6.74
C SER A 23 3.52 -6.48 6.82
N TYR A 24 3.74 -5.92 8.00
CA TYR A 24 3.94 -4.47 8.17
C TYR A 24 5.12 -3.99 7.32
N SER A 25 6.26 -4.68 7.41
CA SER A 25 7.45 -4.35 6.62
C SER A 25 7.19 -4.47 5.13
N TYR A 26 6.49 -5.50 4.66
CA TYR A 26 6.15 -5.68 3.25
C TYR A 26 5.44 -4.46 2.63
N TYR A 27 4.42 -3.93 3.31
CA TYR A 27 3.66 -2.76 2.84
C TYR A 27 4.33 -1.40 3.11
N ASP A 28 5.35 -1.34 3.99
CA ASP A 28 6.10 -0.11 4.23
C ASP A 28 7.08 0.18 3.07
N ASN A 29 6.82 1.26 2.35
CA ASN A 29 7.66 1.72 1.23
C ASN A 29 8.73 2.74 1.64
N LYS A 30 8.72 3.22 2.89
CA LYS A 30 9.66 4.25 3.38
C LYS A 30 10.87 3.63 4.09
N ASN A 31 10.66 2.62 4.93
CA ASN A 31 11.75 1.96 5.67
C ASN A 31 12.20 0.64 5.04
N ILE A 32 13.01 0.72 3.98
CA ILE A 32 13.54 -0.47 3.30
C ILE A 32 14.53 -1.27 4.18
N PHE A 33 15.12 -0.64 5.20
CA PHE A 33 16.09 -1.30 6.08
C PHE A 33 15.44 -2.44 6.87
N LEU A 34 14.20 -2.25 7.35
CA LEU A 34 13.45 -3.31 8.03
C LEU A 34 13.16 -4.51 7.10
N LYS A 35 12.85 -4.26 5.81
CA LYS A 35 12.70 -5.33 4.81
C LYS A 35 13.99 -6.13 4.69
N ASN A 36 15.12 -5.44 4.59
CA ASN A 36 16.43 -6.08 4.53
C ASN A 36 16.75 -6.89 5.80
N ARG A 37 16.36 -6.42 6.99
CA ARG A 37 16.54 -7.17 8.25
C ARG A 37 15.72 -8.46 8.30
N ILE A 38 14.50 -8.46 7.77
CA ILE A 38 13.68 -9.68 7.66
C ILE A 38 14.35 -10.70 6.76
N VAL A 39 14.86 -10.25 5.60
CA VAL A 39 15.57 -11.12 4.66
C VAL A 39 16.78 -11.78 5.33
N ASP A 40 17.59 -10.99 6.06
CA ASP A 40 18.72 -11.52 6.80
C ASP A 40 18.33 -12.45 7.96
N PHE A 41 17.21 -12.18 8.64
CA PHE A 41 16.72 -13.01 9.73
C PHE A 41 16.24 -14.38 9.23
N GLU A 42 15.64 -14.45 8.05
CA GLU A 42 15.15 -15.69 7.45
C GLU A 42 16.23 -16.50 6.75
N ASN A 43 17.36 -15.87 6.43
CA ASN A 43 18.45 -16.52 5.75
C ASN A 43 19.11 -17.63 6.60
N ASN A 44 19.02 -18.85 6.10
CA ASN A 44 19.71 -20.01 6.66
C ASN A 44 20.88 -20.39 5.74
N LYS A 45 22.10 -20.01 6.14
CA LYS A 45 23.35 -20.24 5.40
C LYS A 45 23.66 -21.74 5.11
N LYS A 46 22.89 -22.68 5.67
CA LYS A 46 23.08 -24.13 5.50
C LYS A 46 22.36 -24.74 4.27
N ASN A 47 21.65 -23.95 3.45
CA ASN A 47 21.14 -24.33 2.11
C ASN A 47 20.31 -25.66 2.01
N ASN A 48 19.52 -26.03 3.02
CA ASN A 48 18.60 -27.18 2.95
C ASN A 48 17.13 -26.77 3.26
N LEU A 49 16.15 -27.19 2.45
CA LEU A 49 14.77 -26.68 2.53
C LEU A 49 14.01 -27.07 3.81
N GLU A 50 14.11 -28.34 4.21
CA GLU A 50 13.54 -28.89 5.46
C GLU A 50 14.09 -28.18 6.73
N THR A 51 15.11 -27.33 6.56
CA THR A 51 15.74 -26.58 7.65
C THR A 51 15.25 -25.14 7.82
N TYR A 52 14.57 -24.48 6.86
CA TYR A 52 14.17 -23.07 7.03
C TYR A 52 13.08 -22.86 8.09
N THR A 53 11.97 -23.60 7.98
CA THR A 53 10.91 -23.55 9.01
C THR A 53 11.49 -23.90 10.38
N ASN A 54 12.24 -25.00 10.47
CA ASN A 54 12.88 -25.42 11.71
C ASN A 54 13.89 -24.39 12.24
N PHE A 55 14.62 -23.70 11.37
CA PHE A 55 15.57 -22.64 11.74
C PHE A 55 14.86 -21.45 12.39
N ILE A 56 13.75 -20.99 11.82
CA ILE A 56 12.95 -19.90 12.39
C ILE A 56 12.24 -20.34 13.67
N GLU A 57 11.69 -21.56 13.69
CA GLU A 57 11.09 -22.15 14.89
C GLU A 57 12.08 -22.26 16.06
N ASN A 58 13.35 -22.58 15.77
CA ASN A 58 14.40 -22.62 16.78
C ASN A 58 14.76 -21.22 17.28
N LYS A 59 14.78 -20.20 16.41
CA LYS A 59 14.93 -18.80 16.82
C LYS A 59 13.78 -18.36 17.72
N PHE A 60 12.54 -18.76 17.41
CA PHE A 60 11.38 -18.48 18.25
C PHE A 60 11.42 -19.21 19.60
N LYS A 61 11.84 -20.48 19.63
CA LYS A 61 12.08 -21.20 20.90
C LYS A 61 13.15 -20.51 21.75
N SER A 62 14.26 -20.11 21.12
CA SER A 62 15.32 -19.39 21.82
C SER A 62 14.81 -18.06 22.41
N LEU A 63 13.99 -17.32 21.67
CA LEU A 63 13.35 -16.09 22.14
C LEU A 63 12.33 -16.35 23.26
N GLU A 64 11.54 -17.42 23.14
CA GLU A 64 10.60 -17.84 24.18
C GLU A 64 11.32 -18.17 25.49
N GLU A 65 12.35 -19.01 25.45
CA GLU A 65 13.20 -19.32 26.61
C GLU A 65 13.87 -18.07 27.17
N PHE A 66 14.24 -17.11 26.32
CA PHE A 66 14.83 -15.85 26.73
C PHE A 66 13.87 -15.00 27.58
N ILE A 67 12.63 -14.87 27.09
CA ILE A 67 11.56 -14.10 27.75
C ILE A 67 11.14 -14.79 29.06
N LEU A 68 10.91 -16.11 29.05
CA LEU A 68 10.46 -16.85 30.23
C LEU A 68 11.48 -16.84 31.37
N ASN A 69 12.78 -16.83 31.04
CA ASN A 69 13.85 -16.76 32.02
C ASN A 69 14.22 -15.34 32.46
N ASN A 70 13.50 -14.31 31.99
CA ASN A 70 13.76 -12.90 32.29
C ASN A 70 15.23 -12.49 32.08
N LYS A 71 15.86 -12.98 31.01
CA LYS A 71 17.28 -12.70 30.76
C LYS A 71 17.49 -11.20 30.47
N ASN A 72 18.49 -10.60 31.09
CA ASN A 72 18.87 -9.21 30.85
C ASN A 72 19.65 -9.08 29.53
N ILE A 73 19.40 -7.99 28.80
CA ILE A 73 20.13 -7.63 27.57
C ILE A 73 20.85 -6.32 27.79
N ASP A 74 22.15 -6.31 27.45
CA ASP A 74 22.87 -5.07 27.22
C ASP A 74 22.74 -4.68 25.75
N PHE A 75 22.08 -3.55 25.50
CA PHE A 75 21.81 -3.11 24.13
C PHE A 75 23.06 -2.50 23.51
N LYS A 76 23.49 -3.05 22.39
CA LYS A 76 24.75 -2.69 21.73
C LYS A 76 24.50 -1.88 20.47
N PHE A 77 24.86 -0.59 20.54
CA PHE A 77 24.84 0.29 19.38
C PHE A 77 26.08 0.09 18.52
N ILE A 78 25.89 -0.07 17.21
CA ILE A 78 26.94 -0.19 16.21
C ILE A 78 26.70 0.88 15.14
N HIS A 79 27.72 1.67 14.83
CA HIS A 79 27.60 2.71 13.81
C HIS A 79 27.58 2.13 12.38
N SER A 80 26.84 2.76 11.47
CA SER A 80 26.67 2.30 10.09
C SER A 80 28.00 2.07 9.36
N TRP A 81 29.02 2.91 9.57
CA TRP A 81 30.29 2.79 8.84
C TRP A 81 31.21 1.64 9.29
N ILE A 82 30.97 1.03 10.45
CA ILE A 82 31.68 -0.18 10.90
C ILE A 82 30.79 -1.42 10.89
N LEU A 83 29.54 -1.28 10.48
CA LEU A 83 28.56 -2.35 10.51
C LEU A 83 28.95 -3.45 9.51
N LYS A 84 29.09 -4.68 10.02
CA LYS A 84 29.30 -5.88 9.21
C LYS A 84 27.99 -6.64 9.02
N GLU A 85 27.96 -7.52 8.04
CA GLU A 85 26.77 -8.26 7.60
C GLU A 85 26.07 -9.06 8.72
N ASN A 86 26.82 -9.62 9.68
CA ASN A 86 26.23 -10.42 10.77
C ASN A 86 26.05 -9.64 12.09
N ASP A 87 26.41 -8.36 12.15
CA ASP A 87 26.44 -7.61 13.40
C ASP A 87 25.05 -7.39 14.02
N LEU A 88 23.99 -7.40 13.20
CA LEU A 88 22.59 -7.19 13.63
C LEU A 88 21.79 -8.49 13.79
N GLN A 89 22.45 -9.65 13.87
CA GLN A 89 21.79 -10.95 14.09
C GLN A 89 21.64 -11.29 15.58
N GLU A 90 22.44 -10.66 16.44
CA GLU A 90 22.41 -10.86 17.89
C GLU A 90 21.31 -10.01 18.54
N GLN A 91 20.56 -10.59 19.47
CA GLN A 91 19.47 -9.89 20.14
C GLN A 91 19.99 -8.70 20.96
N GLY A 92 19.37 -7.53 20.79
CA GLY A 92 19.75 -6.28 21.45
C GLY A 92 20.78 -5.45 20.68
N THR A 93 21.26 -5.92 19.52
CA THR A 93 22.13 -5.14 18.64
C THR A 93 21.33 -4.23 17.73
N PHE A 94 21.80 -2.99 17.54
CA PHE A 94 21.12 -2.03 16.68
C PHE A 94 22.06 -0.99 16.06
N THR A 95 21.59 -0.38 14.99
CA THR A 95 22.19 0.80 14.36
C THR A 95 21.15 1.90 14.14
N ILE A 96 21.62 3.08 13.75
CA ILE A 96 20.77 4.25 13.48
C ILE A 96 21.04 4.69 12.03
N ARG A 97 20.05 4.45 11.16
CA ARG A 97 20.13 4.77 9.74
C ARG A 97 19.79 6.23 9.50
N THR A 98 20.62 6.93 8.73
CA THR A 98 20.46 8.34 8.41
C THR A 98 20.06 8.52 6.94
N VAL A 99 18.98 9.24 6.68
CA VAL A 99 18.50 9.57 5.34
C VAL A 99 18.15 11.07 5.23
N PRO A 100 18.12 11.66 4.03
CA PRO A 100 17.77 13.07 3.87
C PRO A 100 16.26 13.26 4.06
N LYS A 101 15.87 14.30 4.81
CA LYS A 101 14.48 14.75 4.94
C LYS A 101 14.17 15.87 3.95
N SER A 102 15.11 16.78 3.76
CA SER A 102 15.08 17.81 2.73
C SER A 102 16.50 18.10 2.22
N ILE A 103 16.55 18.71 1.03
CA ILE A 103 17.76 19.17 0.37
C ILE A 103 17.48 20.62 -0.06
N ARG A 104 18.39 21.55 0.23
CA ARG A 104 18.20 22.98 -0.06
C ARG A 104 18.30 23.26 -1.57
N SER A 105 17.53 24.24 -2.04
CA SER A 105 17.54 24.72 -3.43
C SER A 105 18.41 25.98 -3.52
N TYR A 106 19.67 25.84 -3.97
CA TYR A 106 20.66 26.90 -4.21
C TYR A 106 20.90 27.90 -3.05
N ASP A 107 22.00 28.65 -3.13
CA ASP A 107 22.34 29.69 -2.13
C ASP A 107 21.52 30.98 -2.38
N GLU A 108 21.39 31.82 -1.35
CA GLU A 108 20.56 33.05 -1.37
C GLU A 108 20.86 34.02 -2.53
N GLU A 109 22.06 33.98 -3.09
CA GLU A 109 22.47 34.80 -4.25
C GLU A 109 21.78 34.41 -5.57
N TYR A 110 21.22 33.19 -5.68
CA TYR A 110 20.66 32.65 -6.92
C TYR A 110 19.12 32.61 -6.95
N TYR A 111 18.41 33.13 -5.94
CA TYR A 111 16.93 33.10 -5.87
C TYR A 111 16.19 33.76 -7.05
N LYS A 112 16.89 34.48 -7.93
CA LYS A 112 16.31 35.09 -9.14
C LYS A 112 16.47 34.24 -10.40
N ILE A 113 17.20 33.13 -10.34
CA ILE A 113 17.45 32.27 -11.50
C ILE A 113 16.52 31.06 -11.41
N ILE A 114 15.65 30.92 -12.41
CA ILE A 114 14.80 29.75 -12.60
C ILE A 114 15.37 28.99 -13.81
N SER A 115 15.96 27.82 -13.57
CA SER A 115 16.52 26.96 -14.61
C SER A 115 15.63 25.74 -14.85
N ASN A 116 15.69 25.21 -16.09
CA ASN A 116 15.10 23.93 -16.48
C ASN A 116 16.09 22.76 -16.39
N PHE A 117 17.30 23.01 -15.89
CA PHE A 117 18.36 22.02 -15.68
C PHE A 117 18.95 22.18 -14.28
N GLU A 118 19.49 21.09 -13.76
CA GLU A 118 20.38 21.11 -12.60
C GLU A 118 21.82 20.97 -13.09
N ASP A 119 22.73 21.73 -12.51
CA ASP A 119 24.14 21.63 -12.87
C ASP A 119 24.68 20.26 -12.38
N ASN A 120 25.23 19.47 -13.30
CA ASN A 120 25.67 18.10 -13.03
C ASN A 120 26.80 18.02 -11.99
N ASP A 121 27.56 19.10 -11.85
CA ASP A 121 28.64 19.25 -10.87
C ASP A 121 28.20 19.96 -9.58
N SER A 122 26.94 20.38 -9.48
CA SER A 122 26.40 20.99 -8.25
C SER A 122 26.30 19.95 -7.13
N LYS A 123 26.90 20.28 -6.00
CA LYS A 123 26.85 19.43 -4.81
C LYS A 123 25.52 19.64 -4.11
N ALA A 124 24.69 18.61 -4.08
CA ALA A 124 23.42 18.67 -3.37
C ALA A 124 23.65 18.80 -1.86
N LYS A 125 23.13 19.88 -1.27
CA LYS A 125 23.29 20.25 0.14
C LYS A 125 22.09 19.80 0.96
N VAL A 126 22.29 18.79 1.81
CA VAL A 126 21.25 18.27 2.70
C VAL A 126 21.12 19.19 3.92
N ASP A 127 19.92 19.73 4.15
CA ASP A 127 19.64 20.69 5.22
C ASP A 127 18.90 20.07 6.41
N LYS A 128 18.18 18.97 6.21
CA LYS A 128 17.50 18.24 7.29
C LYS A 128 17.70 16.74 7.16
N LEU A 129 17.90 16.08 8.30
CA LEU A 129 18.10 14.63 8.39
C LEU A 129 16.90 13.94 9.05
N MET A 130 16.74 12.66 8.73
CA MET A 130 15.84 11.74 9.41
C MET A 130 16.61 10.49 9.83
N TYR A 131 16.32 10.01 11.04
CA TYR A 131 16.98 8.89 11.68
C TYR A 131 15.99 7.74 11.93
N TYR A 132 16.29 6.54 11.41
CA TYR A 132 15.56 5.31 11.67
C TYR A 132 16.34 4.40 12.63
N LEU A 133 15.65 3.76 13.56
CA LEU A 133 16.18 2.63 14.33
C LEU A 133 16.17 1.38 13.46
N ASP A 134 17.34 0.77 13.27
CA ASP A 134 17.53 -0.51 12.59
C ASP A 134 18.09 -1.50 13.62
N ILE A 135 17.18 -2.17 14.33
CA ILE A 135 17.43 -3.12 15.42
C ILE A 135 17.15 -4.55 14.94
N ASP A 136 17.77 -5.54 15.59
CA ASP A 136 17.54 -6.96 15.32
C ASP A 136 16.05 -7.36 15.34
N ILE A 137 15.72 -8.40 14.56
CA ILE A 137 14.34 -8.84 14.38
C ILE A 137 13.73 -9.46 15.65
N MET A 138 14.53 -10.08 16.54
CA MET A 138 13.97 -10.61 17.80
C MET A 138 13.47 -9.49 18.71
N SER A 139 14.21 -8.37 18.79
CA SER A 139 13.76 -7.15 19.48
C SER A 139 12.51 -6.52 18.83
N GLN A 140 12.43 -6.52 17.49
CA GLN A 140 11.22 -6.07 16.79
C GLN A 140 10.01 -6.97 17.07
N ILE A 141 10.21 -8.28 17.18
CA ILE A 141 9.15 -9.23 17.58
C ILE A 141 8.66 -8.90 19.01
N ILE A 142 9.56 -8.62 19.97
CA ILE A 142 9.16 -8.20 21.32
C ILE A 142 8.36 -6.89 21.29
N GLY A 143 8.79 -5.91 20.49
CA GLY A 143 8.02 -4.68 20.30
C GLY A 143 6.63 -4.93 19.69
N THR A 144 6.54 -5.86 18.75
CA THR A 144 5.26 -6.24 18.13
C THR A 144 4.34 -6.98 19.12
N LEU A 145 4.89 -7.87 19.94
CA LEU A 145 4.19 -8.52 21.04
C LEU A 145 3.62 -7.50 22.02
N TRP A 146 4.40 -6.48 22.39
CA TRP A 146 3.92 -5.41 23.25
C TRP A 146 2.69 -4.72 22.65
N VAL A 147 2.73 -4.35 21.36
CA VAL A 147 1.57 -3.74 20.69
C VAL A 147 0.36 -4.68 20.69
N MET A 148 0.56 -5.99 20.44
CA MET A 148 -0.53 -6.97 20.46
C MET A 148 -1.13 -7.17 21.86
N MET A 149 -0.33 -7.07 22.92
CA MET A 149 -0.76 -7.35 24.30
C MET A 149 -1.46 -6.19 25.00
N ILE A 150 -1.10 -4.93 24.70
CA ILE A 150 -1.62 -3.75 25.41
C ILE A 150 -2.01 -2.58 24.50
N GLY A 151 -1.67 -2.64 23.20
CA GLY A 151 -1.84 -1.50 22.29
C GLY A 151 -3.28 -1.01 22.17
N LYS A 152 -4.25 -1.93 22.11
CA LYS A 152 -5.68 -1.58 22.03
C LYS A 152 -6.22 -0.94 23.30
N ASP A 153 -5.82 -1.45 24.46
CA ASP A 153 -6.22 -0.88 25.73
C ASP A 153 -5.67 0.55 25.89
N LEU A 154 -4.45 0.82 25.41
CA LEU A 154 -3.90 2.17 25.42
C LEU A 154 -4.58 3.08 24.40
N GLU A 155 -4.99 2.55 23.25
CA GLU A 155 -5.72 3.29 22.22
C GLU A 155 -7.02 3.90 22.75
N GLU A 156 -7.73 3.22 23.66
CA GLU A 156 -8.93 3.75 24.33
C GLU A 156 -8.70 5.11 25.02
N GLU A 157 -7.49 5.43 25.47
CA GLU A 157 -7.20 6.69 26.17
C GLU A 157 -7.18 7.92 25.25
N TYR A 158 -7.00 7.72 23.93
CA TYR A 158 -6.79 8.80 22.97
C TYR A 158 -7.56 8.63 21.65
N ILE A 159 -8.33 7.55 21.46
CA ILE A 159 -9.01 7.22 20.20
C ILE A 159 -9.92 8.34 19.69
N ASP A 160 -10.54 9.10 20.60
CA ASP A 160 -11.45 10.20 20.24
C ASP A 160 -10.73 11.38 19.56
N TYR A 161 -9.43 11.54 19.83
CA TYR A 161 -8.64 12.70 19.41
C TYR A 161 -7.63 12.38 18.29
N VAL A 162 -7.53 11.11 17.89
CA VAL A 162 -6.45 10.64 17.01
C VAL A 162 -7.02 9.93 15.80
N ALA A 163 -6.39 10.17 14.65
CA ALA A 163 -6.64 9.42 13.42
C ALA A 163 -5.40 8.70 12.86
N GLY A 164 -4.20 9.09 13.28
CA GLY A 164 -2.95 8.46 12.86
C GLY A 164 -2.56 7.26 13.71
N ASN A 165 -1.88 6.27 13.11
CA ASN A 165 -1.34 5.09 13.80
C ASN A 165 -2.38 4.26 14.59
N LEU A 166 -3.63 4.24 14.15
CA LEU A 166 -4.68 3.44 14.78
C LEU A 166 -4.50 1.95 14.48
N LEU A 167 -4.78 1.09 15.46
CA LEU A 167 -4.69 -0.35 15.37
C LEU A 167 -5.93 -0.96 14.70
N GLU A 168 -5.76 -2.11 14.05
CA GLU A 168 -6.91 -2.88 13.52
C GLU A 168 -7.78 -3.42 14.65
N GLN A 169 -9.10 -3.49 14.46
CA GLN A 169 -10.02 -3.94 15.52
C GLN A 169 -9.78 -5.40 15.90
N ASP A 170 -9.72 -6.28 14.90
CA ASP A 170 -9.43 -7.70 15.09
C ASP A 170 -7.93 -7.98 14.84
N MET A 171 -7.12 -7.90 15.89
CA MET A 171 -5.71 -8.31 15.84
C MET A 171 -5.52 -9.79 16.21
N ASP A 172 -6.51 -10.66 15.98
CA ASP A 172 -6.39 -12.10 16.23
C ASP A 172 -5.13 -12.71 15.56
N LYS A 173 -4.86 -13.97 15.92
CA LYS A 173 -3.70 -14.69 15.40
C LYS A 173 -3.72 -14.87 13.88
N ASN A 174 -4.89 -14.77 13.23
CA ASN A 174 -5.07 -15.03 11.80
C ASN A 174 -5.02 -13.75 10.93
N ASN A 175 -5.13 -12.56 11.51
CA ASN A 175 -5.02 -11.31 10.78
C ASN A 175 -3.55 -10.89 10.62
N LEU A 176 -3.08 -10.61 9.41
CA LEU A 176 -1.71 -10.12 9.19
C LEU A 176 -1.55 -8.63 9.49
N LYS A 177 -2.65 -7.87 9.57
CA LYS A 177 -2.61 -6.43 9.83
C LYS A 177 -2.49 -6.14 11.32
N LEU A 178 -1.68 -5.13 11.63
CA LEU A 178 -1.50 -4.58 12.98
C LEU A 178 -2.12 -3.16 13.08
N PHE A 179 -1.82 -2.32 12.09
CA PHE A 179 -2.32 -0.94 11.98
C PHE A 179 -3.30 -0.82 10.82
N LYS A 180 -4.26 0.11 10.96
CA LYS A 180 -5.15 0.52 9.86
C LYS A 180 -4.34 1.15 8.73
N PRO A 181 -4.73 0.95 7.45
CA PRO A 181 -4.03 1.56 6.32
C PRO A 181 -3.98 3.09 6.43
N TYR A 182 -2.77 3.65 6.35
CA TYR A 182 -2.51 5.08 6.57
C TYR A 182 -3.38 5.99 5.69
N TYR A 183 -3.53 5.66 4.40
CA TYR A 183 -4.23 6.50 3.43
C TYR A 183 -5.72 6.62 3.75
N LEU A 184 -6.36 5.53 4.20
CA LEU A 184 -7.76 5.54 4.60
C LEU A 184 -7.98 6.42 5.84
N SER A 185 -7.09 6.28 6.83
CA SER A 185 -7.19 7.03 8.08
C SER A 185 -6.95 8.54 7.87
N TYR A 186 -5.99 8.91 7.01
CA TYR A 186 -5.71 10.31 6.69
C TYR A 186 -6.85 10.97 5.90
N GLU A 187 -7.45 10.25 4.92
CA GLU A 187 -8.60 10.75 4.16
C GLU A 187 -9.80 11.03 5.07
N ARG A 188 -10.19 10.06 5.91
CA ARG A 188 -11.32 10.21 6.85
C ARG A 188 -11.10 11.36 7.84
N TRP A 189 -9.91 11.44 8.44
CA TRP A 189 -9.54 12.51 9.38
C TRP A 189 -9.76 13.92 8.82
N ARG A 190 -9.41 14.13 7.55
CA ARG A 190 -9.60 15.40 6.87
C ARG A 190 -11.06 15.61 6.47
N ASP A 191 -11.70 14.59 5.90
CA ASP A 191 -13.05 14.70 5.35
C ASP A 191 -14.10 14.92 6.45
N ASP A 192 -13.94 14.31 7.62
CA ASP A 192 -14.79 14.55 8.79
C ASP A 192 -14.80 16.03 9.20
N ALA A 193 -13.63 16.67 9.24
CA ALA A 193 -13.48 18.10 9.55
C ALA A 193 -14.25 18.97 8.53
N ILE A 194 -14.12 18.64 7.24
CA ILE A 194 -14.77 19.38 6.16
C ILE A 194 -16.29 19.20 6.18
N ASN A 195 -16.78 17.99 6.46
CA ASN A 195 -18.20 17.69 6.53
C ASN A 195 -18.89 18.47 7.67
N ILE A 196 -18.21 18.66 8.80
CA ILE A 196 -18.69 19.51 9.90
C ILE A 196 -18.82 20.97 9.46
N ILE A 197 -17.82 21.49 8.75
CA ILE A 197 -17.86 22.85 8.19
C ILE A 197 -19.04 23.00 7.23
N GLU A 198 -19.22 22.07 6.29
CA GLU A 198 -20.32 22.12 5.32
C GLU A 198 -21.70 22.11 5.98
N ASN A 199 -21.91 21.27 7.00
CA ASN A 199 -23.16 21.23 7.74
C ASN A 199 -23.45 22.58 8.42
N ARG A 200 -22.43 23.22 9.01
CA ARG A 200 -22.59 24.54 9.60
C ARG A 200 -22.90 25.62 8.59
N LEU A 201 -22.21 25.63 7.45
CA LEU A 201 -22.45 26.58 6.37
C LEU A 201 -23.87 26.43 5.80
N LYS A 202 -24.37 25.19 5.67
CA LYS A 202 -25.77 24.91 5.27
C LYS A 202 -26.78 25.48 6.26
N ASN A 203 -26.45 25.50 7.54
CA ASN A 203 -27.29 26.06 8.61
C ASN A 203 -27.08 27.58 8.81
N GLY A 204 -26.43 28.28 7.87
CA GLY A 204 -26.27 29.73 7.91
C GLY A 204 -25.11 30.24 8.78
N ASN A 205 -24.30 29.36 9.37
CA ASN A 205 -23.27 29.73 10.36
C ASN A 205 -21.88 29.97 9.75
N ARG A 206 -20.97 30.64 10.50
CA ARG A 206 -19.55 30.80 10.14
C ARG A 206 -18.71 29.73 10.87
N SER A 207 -17.59 29.34 10.28
CA SER A 207 -16.64 28.41 10.91
C SER A 207 -15.21 28.68 10.46
N THR A 208 -14.26 28.50 11.38
CA THR A 208 -12.84 28.64 11.07
C THR A 208 -12.13 27.31 11.31
N MET A 209 -11.37 26.84 10.33
CA MET A 209 -10.52 25.64 10.41
C MET A 209 -9.05 26.03 10.52
N LEU A 210 -8.33 25.38 11.42
CA LEU A 210 -6.90 25.58 11.67
C LEU A 210 -6.15 24.28 11.41
N SER A 211 -4.99 24.42 10.76
CA SER A 211 -4.01 23.34 10.59
C SER A 211 -2.72 23.73 11.31
N LEU A 212 -2.23 22.85 12.18
CA LEU A 212 -0.97 23.02 12.93
C LEU A 212 -0.08 21.79 12.73
N ASP A 213 1.23 21.94 12.96
CA ASP A 213 2.22 20.85 12.84
C ASP A 213 3.28 20.98 13.96
N ILE A 214 3.70 19.84 14.55
CA ILE A 214 4.70 19.81 15.63
C ILE A 214 6.10 19.50 15.05
N LYS A 215 7.04 20.43 15.24
CA LYS A 215 8.41 20.32 14.71
C LYS A 215 9.17 19.15 15.35
N GLU A 216 9.64 18.25 14.48
CA GLU A 216 10.53 17.12 14.84
C GLU A 216 9.99 16.23 15.96
N TYR A 217 8.67 16.00 15.97
CA TYR A 217 7.93 15.45 17.11
C TYR A 217 8.61 14.27 17.83
N TYR A 218 8.93 13.18 17.12
CA TYR A 218 9.55 11.98 17.70
C TYR A 218 10.88 12.26 18.43
N TYR A 219 11.67 13.23 17.97
CA TYR A 219 12.96 13.61 18.56
C TYR A 219 12.82 14.70 19.63
N SER A 220 11.70 15.40 19.67
CA SER A 220 11.41 16.47 20.64
C SER A 220 10.82 15.92 21.96
N ILE A 221 10.22 14.73 21.93
CA ILE A 221 9.66 14.02 23.10
C ILE A 221 10.73 13.81 24.18
N ASN A 222 10.31 13.95 25.45
CA ASN A 222 11.04 13.43 26.59
C ASN A 222 10.09 12.58 27.44
N LEU A 223 10.22 11.26 27.31
CA LEU A 223 9.34 10.29 27.96
C LEU A 223 9.82 10.00 29.39
N ASP A 224 8.93 10.16 30.38
CA ASP A 224 9.19 9.65 31.72
C ASP A 224 9.00 8.12 31.73
N ILE A 225 10.10 7.40 31.53
CA ILE A 225 10.09 5.94 31.39
C ILE A 225 9.43 5.28 32.61
N GLU A 226 9.76 5.71 33.84
CA GLU A 226 9.27 5.04 35.03
C GLU A 226 7.78 5.31 35.28
N TYR A 227 7.32 6.53 34.99
CA TYR A 227 5.89 6.85 35.01
C TYR A 227 5.10 6.00 33.99
N TYR A 228 5.52 5.99 32.72
CA TYR A 228 4.79 5.28 31.67
C TYR A 228 4.85 3.76 31.85
N LYS A 229 5.98 3.20 32.31
CA LYS A 229 6.07 1.78 32.69
C LYS A 229 4.99 1.40 33.70
N LYS A 230 4.88 2.16 34.80
CA LYS A 230 3.90 1.92 35.86
C LYS A 230 2.47 2.13 35.39
N LYS A 231 2.22 3.21 34.62
CA LYS A 231 0.90 3.52 34.05
C LYS A 231 0.38 2.37 33.19
N ILE A 232 1.24 1.83 32.32
CA ILE A 232 0.88 0.76 31.39
C ILE A 232 0.67 -0.58 32.12
N ILE A 233 1.50 -0.90 33.11
CA ILE A 233 1.28 -2.07 33.98
C ILE A 233 -0.06 -1.96 34.70
N LYS A 234 -0.40 -0.78 35.24
CA LYS A 234 -1.69 -0.55 35.90
C LYS A 234 -2.85 -0.74 34.94
N LYS A 235 -2.79 -0.18 33.73
CA LYS A 235 -3.84 -0.34 32.70
C LYS A 235 -4.03 -1.81 32.34
N TYR A 236 -2.94 -2.57 32.18
CA TYR A 236 -2.99 -4.02 31.92
C TYR A 236 -3.71 -4.77 33.05
N LYS A 237 -3.37 -4.50 34.32
CA LYS A 237 -4.02 -5.12 35.48
C LYS A 237 -5.52 -4.82 35.53
N ILE A 238 -5.91 -3.56 35.32
CA ILE A 238 -7.32 -3.15 35.30
C ILE A 238 -8.08 -3.92 34.22
N ARG A 239 -7.51 -4.05 33.02
CA ARG A 239 -8.17 -4.79 31.93
C ARG A 239 -8.37 -6.27 32.28
N LYS A 240 -7.35 -6.93 32.83
CA LYS A 240 -7.44 -8.33 33.25
C LYS A 240 -8.45 -8.54 34.38
N PHE A 241 -8.58 -7.58 35.29
CA PHE A 241 -9.62 -7.60 36.32
C PHE A 241 -11.02 -7.56 35.69
N LEU A 242 -11.25 -6.65 34.72
CA LEU A 242 -12.53 -6.50 34.03
C LEU A 242 -12.91 -7.71 33.16
N ASP A 243 -11.95 -8.29 32.45
CA ASP A 243 -12.25 -9.39 31.52
C ASP A 243 -12.50 -10.72 32.24
N ASN A 244 -11.82 -10.99 33.37
CA ASN A 244 -11.79 -12.31 34.01
C ASN A 244 -12.23 -12.33 35.49
N ASN A 245 -12.61 -11.19 36.09
CA ASN A 245 -12.93 -11.06 37.54
C ASN A 245 -11.81 -11.58 38.47
N ILE A 246 -10.54 -11.48 38.07
CA ILE A 246 -9.37 -11.95 38.85
C ILE A 246 -8.83 -10.80 39.71
N SER A 247 -8.59 -11.04 41.01
CA SER A 247 -8.02 -10.04 41.93
C SER A 247 -6.62 -9.57 41.52
N GLU A 248 -6.21 -8.34 41.88
CA GLU A 248 -4.88 -7.82 41.52
C GLU A 248 -3.72 -8.71 42.00
N ASN A 249 -3.84 -9.30 43.19
CA ASN A 249 -2.83 -10.17 43.77
C ASN A 249 -2.69 -11.50 43.02
N ASP A 250 -3.77 -11.96 42.39
CA ASP A 250 -3.75 -13.19 41.60
C ASP A 250 -3.25 -12.92 40.18
N ILE A 251 -3.49 -11.72 39.62
CA ILE A 251 -2.93 -11.30 38.33
C ILE A 251 -1.39 -11.33 38.37
N GLU A 252 -0.76 -10.89 39.46
CA GLU A 252 0.70 -10.89 39.57
C GLU A 252 1.34 -12.29 39.55
N LYS A 253 0.56 -13.32 39.93
CA LYS A 253 1.01 -14.72 39.91
C LYS A 253 0.93 -15.34 38.51
N LEU A 254 0.11 -14.79 37.62
CA LEU A 254 -0.09 -15.29 36.25
C LEU A 254 1.21 -15.23 35.44
N ASP A 255 1.55 -16.32 34.77
CA ASP A 255 2.72 -16.38 33.88
C ASP A 255 2.61 -15.37 32.72
N GLU A 256 1.40 -15.16 32.20
CA GLU A 256 1.12 -14.14 31.19
C GLU A 256 1.51 -12.73 31.67
N PHE A 257 1.21 -12.39 32.94
CA PHE A 257 1.56 -11.08 33.50
C PHE A 257 3.07 -10.92 33.69
N LYS A 258 3.77 -11.96 34.15
CA LYS A 258 5.25 -11.94 34.26
C LYS A 258 5.90 -11.71 32.90
N VAL A 259 5.41 -12.41 31.87
CA VAL A 259 5.83 -12.22 30.47
C VAL A 259 5.54 -10.79 30.00
N PHE A 260 4.33 -10.28 30.23
CA PHE A 260 3.97 -8.92 29.86
C PHE A 260 4.89 -7.88 30.53
N LYS A 261 5.14 -8.02 31.83
CA LYS A 261 6.01 -7.12 32.60
C LYS A 261 7.41 -7.08 31.99
N TYR A 262 7.98 -8.24 31.67
CA TYR A 262 9.28 -8.34 30.99
C TYR A 262 9.27 -7.63 29.63
N ILE A 263 8.27 -7.92 28.78
CA ILE A 263 8.13 -7.31 27.44
C ILE A 263 8.00 -5.79 27.55
N ASN A 264 7.21 -5.30 28.51
CA ASN A 264 7.05 -3.88 28.79
C ASN A 264 8.40 -3.25 29.17
N ASP A 265 9.12 -3.83 30.14
CA ASP A 265 10.44 -3.36 30.52
C ASP A 265 11.43 -3.34 29.35
N TYR A 266 11.39 -4.35 28.49
CA TYR A 266 12.21 -4.46 27.30
C TYR A 266 11.99 -3.32 26.31
N VAL A 267 10.73 -3.00 25.98
CA VAL A 267 10.37 -1.89 25.09
C VAL A 267 10.96 -0.56 25.57
N PHE A 268 10.86 -0.27 26.86
CA PHE A 268 11.43 0.94 27.43
C PHE A 268 12.97 0.91 27.51
N ASN A 269 13.57 -0.27 27.65
CA ASN A 269 15.03 -0.42 27.56
C ASN A 269 15.54 -0.15 26.14
N VAL A 270 14.82 -0.58 25.09
CA VAL A 270 15.11 -0.20 23.69
C VAL A 270 15.05 1.32 23.51
N ILE A 271 14.00 1.97 24.02
CA ILE A 271 13.84 3.45 23.97
C ILE A 271 15.01 4.14 24.67
N ARG A 272 15.41 3.65 25.85
CA ARG A 272 16.55 4.16 26.61
C ARG A 272 17.87 3.98 25.86
N ALA A 273 18.10 2.82 25.27
CA ALA A 273 19.31 2.51 24.49
C ALA A 273 19.41 3.38 23.23
N TYR A 274 18.31 3.50 22.47
CA TYR A 274 18.23 4.39 21.32
C TYR A 274 18.50 5.85 21.71
N SER A 275 17.88 6.32 22.80
CA SER A 275 18.07 7.67 23.31
C SER A 275 19.51 7.96 23.71
N LYS A 276 20.18 6.98 24.34
CA LYS A 276 21.60 7.05 24.69
C LYS A 276 22.48 7.11 23.44
N ALA A 277 22.21 6.28 22.43
CA ALA A 277 22.96 6.28 21.18
C ALA A 277 22.79 7.58 20.36
N MET A 278 21.57 8.13 20.35
CA MET A 278 21.27 9.43 19.73
C MET A 278 21.90 10.59 20.50
N ASN A 279 22.11 10.43 21.82
CA ASN A 279 22.80 11.37 22.69
C ASN A 279 22.23 12.81 22.60
N LEU A 280 20.89 12.89 22.53
CA LEU A 280 20.18 14.16 22.57
C LEU A 280 20.03 14.60 24.02
N ARG A 281 20.91 15.51 24.46
CA ARG A 281 20.87 16.08 25.82
C ARG A 281 19.54 16.79 26.10
N LYS A 282 19.21 16.95 27.39
CA LYS A 282 18.13 17.83 27.82
C LYS A 282 18.42 19.26 27.36
N ILE A 283 17.41 19.91 26.79
CA ILE A 283 17.51 21.28 26.29
C ILE A 283 17.72 22.21 27.50
N ASN A 284 18.67 23.14 27.40
CA ASN A 284 19.11 24.08 28.44
C ASN A 284 19.77 23.50 29.70
N ASN A 285 20.02 22.18 29.79
CA ASN A 285 20.64 21.59 30.97
C ASN A 285 21.64 20.49 30.60
N GLU A 286 22.93 20.83 30.58
CA GLU A 286 23.96 19.95 30.01
C GLU A 286 24.58 18.94 30.98
N ARG A 287 24.44 19.19 32.29
CA ARG A 287 25.08 18.38 33.34
C ARG A 287 24.27 17.13 33.71
N ASN A 288 22.99 17.05 33.32
CA ASN A 288 22.06 16.01 33.77
C ASN A 288 21.32 15.29 32.61
N GLY A 289 21.85 14.16 32.17
CA GLY A 289 21.13 13.13 31.41
C GLY A 289 20.75 13.45 29.94
N PHE A 290 20.26 12.42 29.24
CA PHE A 290 19.72 12.49 27.87
C PHE A 290 18.20 12.45 27.91
N ARG A 291 17.54 12.98 26.87
CA ARG A 291 16.08 12.86 26.71
C ARG A 291 15.72 11.44 26.27
N ASN A 292 14.65 10.90 26.84
CA ASN A 292 14.08 9.64 26.37
C ASN A 292 13.16 9.91 25.17
N ILE A 293 13.73 9.84 23.97
CA ILE A 293 13.06 10.09 22.69
C ILE A 293 12.49 8.81 22.10
N LEU A 294 11.50 8.93 21.20
CA LEU A 294 10.88 7.75 20.57
C LEU A 294 11.57 7.40 19.23
N PRO A 295 12.03 6.15 19.03
CA PRO A 295 12.63 5.72 17.77
C PRO A 295 11.61 5.59 16.63
N ILE A 296 11.94 6.15 15.46
CA ILE A 296 11.22 5.88 14.21
C ILE A 296 11.67 4.52 13.67
N GLY A 297 10.73 3.64 13.30
CA GLY A 297 11.03 2.27 12.85
C GLY A 297 10.85 1.19 13.93
N PHE A 298 10.35 1.56 15.11
CA PHE A 298 9.98 0.63 16.19
C PHE A 298 8.48 0.76 16.49
N LEU A 299 7.72 -0.32 16.33
CA LEU A 299 6.25 -0.28 16.34
C LEU A 299 5.62 0.28 17.63
N PRO A 300 6.14 0.01 18.85
CA PRO A 300 5.65 0.64 20.08
C PRO A 300 5.67 2.17 20.06
N SER A 301 6.60 2.80 19.34
CA SER A 301 6.68 4.26 19.23
C SER A 301 5.42 4.87 18.59
N SER A 302 4.76 4.15 17.68
CA SER A 302 3.52 4.60 17.04
C SER A 302 2.37 4.77 18.03
N ILE A 303 2.31 3.91 19.06
CA ILE A 303 1.30 3.95 20.13
C ILE A 303 1.71 4.94 21.23
N LEU A 304 2.97 4.88 21.66
CA LEU A 304 3.49 5.75 22.73
C LEU A 304 3.49 7.22 22.34
N SER A 305 3.73 7.53 21.06
CA SER A 305 3.65 8.89 20.55
C SER A 305 2.22 9.43 20.61
N ASN A 306 1.20 8.61 20.37
CA ASN A 306 -0.18 9.02 20.55
C ASN A 306 -0.52 9.18 22.04
N LEU A 307 -0.12 8.25 22.89
CA LEU A 307 -0.36 8.32 24.32
C LEU A 307 0.28 9.58 24.95
N TYR A 308 1.47 9.96 24.50
CA TYR A 308 2.21 11.12 25.03
C TYR A 308 1.47 12.45 24.86
N LEU A 309 0.75 12.62 23.75
CA LEU A 309 -0.03 13.83 23.43
C LEU A 309 -1.44 13.87 24.02
N SER A 310 -1.89 12.78 24.67
CA SER A 310 -3.26 12.66 25.17
C SER A 310 -3.66 13.73 26.18
N ASP A 311 -2.73 14.23 26.99
CA ASP A 311 -3.01 15.30 27.96
C ASP A 311 -3.31 16.62 27.23
N PHE A 312 -2.49 16.96 26.22
CA PHE A 312 -2.73 18.14 25.37
C PHE A 312 -4.02 18.01 24.56
N ASP A 313 -4.30 16.82 24.05
CA ASP A 313 -5.55 16.54 23.33
C ASP A 313 -6.79 16.87 24.18
N LYS A 314 -6.77 16.44 25.45
CA LYS A 314 -7.83 16.75 26.43
C LYS A 314 -7.87 18.24 26.77
N SER A 315 -6.72 18.88 26.93
CA SER A 315 -6.60 20.31 27.20
C SER A 315 -7.19 21.15 26.06
N VAL A 316 -6.87 20.84 24.81
CA VAL A 316 -7.43 21.51 23.62
C VAL A 316 -8.95 21.37 23.60
N ASN A 317 -9.45 20.15 23.78
CA ASN A 317 -10.90 19.90 23.75
C ASN A 317 -11.63 20.64 24.88
N LYS A 318 -11.08 20.63 26.10
CA LYS A 318 -11.65 21.31 27.27
C LYS A 318 -11.63 22.83 27.13
N ILE A 319 -10.50 23.40 26.69
CA ILE A 319 -10.28 24.84 26.68
C ILE A 319 -10.91 25.51 25.46
N LEU A 320 -10.76 24.92 24.27
CA LEU A 320 -11.28 25.53 23.03
C LEU A 320 -12.72 25.12 22.73
N SER A 321 -13.19 23.99 23.27
CA SER A 321 -14.48 23.37 22.91
C SER A 321 -14.73 23.39 21.39
N PRO A 322 -13.79 22.84 20.59
CA PRO A 322 -13.88 22.92 19.15
C PRO A 322 -15.02 22.04 18.62
N LEU A 323 -15.56 22.41 17.45
CA LEU A 323 -16.55 21.59 16.74
C LEU A 323 -15.93 20.29 16.21
N TYR A 324 -14.62 20.32 15.94
CA TYR A 324 -13.82 19.18 15.56
C TYR A 324 -12.39 19.37 16.05
N TYR A 325 -11.82 18.34 16.65
CA TYR A 325 -10.39 18.28 16.95
C TYR A 325 -9.91 16.85 16.79
N LYS A 326 -8.95 16.65 15.89
CA LYS A 326 -8.19 15.40 15.80
C LYS A 326 -6.79 15.66 15.25
N ARG A 327 -5.86 14.77 15.60
CA ARG A 327 -4.51 14.77 15.03
C ARG A 327 -4.16 13.50 14.27
N TYR A 328 -3.37 13.66 13.22
CA TYR A 328 -2.69 12.58 12.51
C TYR A 328 -1.22 12.57 12.94
N VAL A 329 -0.96 11.97 14.11
CA VAL A 329 0.35 12.02 14.78
C VAL A 329 0.73 13.46 15.18
N ASP A 330 1.55 14.15 14.39
CA ASP A 330 2.04 15.53 14.60
C ASP A 330 1.24 16.60 13.84
N ASP A 331 0.50 16.21 12.79
CA ASP A 331 -0.42 17.08 12.07
C ASP A 331 -1.73 17.24 12.87
N ILE A 332 -2.17 18.47 13.15
CA ILE A 332 -3.36 18.76 13.96
C ILE A 332 -4.38 19.56 13.15
N LEU A 333 -5.64 19.13 13.16
CA LEU A 333 -6.79 19.87 12.60
C LEU A 333 -7.77 20.25 13.69
N ILE A 334 -8.18 21.52 13.69
CA ILE A 334 -9.16 22.08 14.62
C ILE A 334 -10.22 22.84 13.81
N VAL A 335 -11.51 22.62 14.09
CA VAL A 335 -12.62 23.44 13.59
C VAL A 335 -13.25 24.19 14.75
N LEU A 336 -13.20 25.51 14.70
CA LEU A 336 -13.72 26.41 15.74
C LEU A 336 -15.07 26.99 15.33
N ASN A 337 -15.90 27.23 16.34
CA ASN A 337 -17.09 28.07 16.20
C ASN A 337 -16.66 29.55 16.14
N THR A 338 -17.03 30.24 15.06
CA THR A 338 -16.68 31.65 14.83
C THR A 338 -17.87 32.51 14.44
N ASP A 339 -19.04 32.25 15.02
CA ASP A 339 -20.31 32.97 14.78
C ASP A 339 -20.33 34.47 15.23
N TYR A 340 -19.19 35.14 15.31
CA TYR A 340 -19.09 36.55 15.71
C TYR A 340 -19.49 37.52 14.58
N LYS A 341 -20.15 38.63 14.96
CA LYS A 341 -20.72 39.67 14.06
C LYS A 341 -19.72 40.51 13.26
N LYS A 342 -18.40 40.41 13.45
CA LYS A 342 -17.39 41.22 12.72
C LYS A 342 -16.63 40.43 11.66
N GLN A 343 -16.60 40.97 10.44
CA GLN A 343 -15.84 40.47 9.29
C GLN A 343 -14.34 40.82 9.36
N GLU A 344 -13.68 40.69 10.51
CA GLU A 344 -12.22 40.88 10.57
C GLU A 344 -11.50 39.61 10.08
N LYS A 345 -10.53 39.78 9.18
CA LYS A 345 -9.59 38.72 8.78
C LYS A 345 -8.52 38.60 9.86
N PHE A 346 -8.25 37.38 10.32
CA PHE A 346 -7.21 37.12 11.33
C PHE A 346 -5.83 36.93 10.69
N LYS A 347 -4.76 37.47 11.31
CA LYS A 347 -3.40 37.00 11.02
C LYS A 347 -3.12 35.70 11.78
N ASN A 348 -2.19 34.89 11.28
CA ASN A 348 -1.79 33.64 11.94
C ASN A 348 -1.40 33.84 13.41
N GLU A 349 -0.56 34.85 13.68
CA GLU A 349 -0.13 35.19 15.04
C GLU A 349 -1.31 35.61 15.93
N ASP A 350 -2.31 36.32 15.40
CA ASP A 350 -3.45 36.78 16.20
C ASP A 350 -4.28 35.60 16.74
N ILE A 351 -4.50 34.55 15.93
CA ILE A 351 -5.22 33.36 16.38
C ILE A 351 -4.36 32.51 17.31
N LEU A 352 -3.07 32.31 17.01
CA LEU A 352 -2.17 31.58 17.90
C LEU A 352 -2.09 32.24 19.27
N ASN A 353 -2.02 33.57 19.30
CA ASN A 353 -2.02 34.34 20.53
C ASN A 353 -3.37 34.27 21.25
N LYS A 354 -4.47 34.71 20.61
CA LYS A 354 -5.80 34.81 21.26
C LYS A 354 -6.41 33.47 21.65
N LYS A 355 -6.23 32.43 20.83
CA LYS A 355 -6.84 31.13 21.07
C LYS A 355 -5.93 30.20 21.87
N PHE A 356 -4.62 30.23 21.67
CA PHE A 356 -3.74 29.24 22.29
C PHE A 356 -2.85 29.83 23.39
N TYR A 357 -2.17 30.96 23.17
CA TYR A 357 -1.29 31.56 24.19
C TYR A 357 -2.08 32.19 25.35
N GLU A 358 -3.11 32.98 25.06
CA GLU A 358 -3.96 33.62 26.07
C GLU A 358 -4.66 32.58 26.96
N ASN A 359 -5.19 31.51 26.36
CA ASN A 359 -5.84 30.40 27.07
C ASN A 359 -4.85 29.33 27.56
N GLU A 360 -3.54 29.62 27.58
CA GLU A 360 -2.52 28.78 28.21
C GLU A 360 -2.33 27.38 27.62
N LEU A 361 -2.70 27.16 26.36
CA LEU A 361 -2.34 25.96 25.61
C LEU A 361 -0.89 26.04 25.12
N PHE A 362 -0.46 27.23 24.70
CA PHE A 362 0.90 27.52 24.27
C PHE A 362 1.64 28.46 25.22
N GLU A 363 2.96 28.43 25.14
CA GLU A 363 3.89 29.43 25.68
C GLU A 363 4.74 29.99 24.54
N ILE A 364 5.14 31.26 24.66
CA ILE A 364 6.05 31.88 23.69
C ILE A 364 7.50 31.63 24.15
N GLY A 365 8.34 31.22 23.22
CA GLY A 365 9.77 31.06 23.44
C GLY A 365 10.61 31.68 22.33
N VAL A 366 11.92 31.70 22.57
CA VAL A 366 12.93 32.11 21.59
C VAL A 366 13.90 30.96 21.37
N LEU A 367 14.02 30.53 20.12
CA LEU A 367 15.06 29.62 19.68
C LEU A 367 16.32 30.44 19.34
N VAL A 368 17.43 30.13 19.98
CA VAL A 368 18.72 30.79 19.78
C VAL A 368 19.62 29.89 18.96
N ASN A 369 20.00 30.34 17.78
CA ASN A 369 21.06 29.75 16.98
C ASN A 369 22.42 30.26 17.50
N ASN A 370 23.28 29.35 17.97
CA ASN A 370 24.63 29.73 18.41
C ASN A 370 25.72 29.48 17.33
N SER A 371 25.36 29.08 16.11
CA SER A 371 26.30 28.73 15.03
C SER A 371 26.89 29.92 14.25
N LEU A 372 26.53 31.17 14.59
CA LEU A 372 26.92 32.37 13.84
C LEU A 372 28.41 32.80 13.95
N GLU A 373 29.29 32.03 14.58
CA GLU A 373 30.74 32.25 14.42
C GLU A 373 31.33 31.62 13.14
N ASN A 374 30.54 30.86 12.35
CA ASN A 374 31.13 29.97 11.35
C ASN A 374 31.22 30.45 9.90
N ASN A 375 30.87 31.68 9.50
CA ASN A 375 30.87 31.98 8.05
C ASN A 375 31.44 33.30 7.53
N LYS A 376 32.04 34.19 8.33
CA LYS A 376 32.82 35.31 7.76
C LYS A 376 34.06 35.60 8.61
N THR A 377 35.21 35.66 7.94
CA THR A 377 36.57 35.93 8.46
C THR A 377 37.30 34.78 9.19
N LEU A 378 37.99 33.97 8.40
CA LEU A 378 39.27 33.35 8.78
C LEU A 378 40.24 34.46 9.19
N SER A 379 40.42 34.69 10.50
CA SER A 379 41.70 34.95 11.16
C SER A 379 41.47 35.60 12.53
N LYS A 380 42.05 34.96 13.55
CA LYS A 380 42.18 35.42 14.94
C LYS A 380 40.85 35.59 15.67
N ILE A 381 40.54 34.68 16.60
CA ILE A 381 40.28 35.00 18.01
C ILE A 381 40.33 33.73 18.88
N ASN A 382 40.76 33.97 20.12
CA ASN A 382 41.21 33.07 21.17
C ASN A 382 40.33 31.89 21.57
N ARG A 383 41.04 30.83 21.99
CA ARG A 383 40.60 29.73 22.85
C ARG A 383 39.73 30.20 24.03
N LYS A 384 38.41 29.99 23.99
CA LYS A 384 37.57 29.80 25.19
C LYS A 384 36.22 29.11 24.87
N LYS A 385 36.16 27.82 25.23
CA LYS A 385 35.04 26.95 25.67
C LYS A 385 33.65 27.02 24.97
N GLU A 386 33.30 25.88 24.38
CA GLU A 386 31.95 25.25 24.30
C GLU A 386 30.74 26.17 24.02
N LYS A 387 30.48 26.54 22.76
CA LYS A 387 29.24 27.27 22.41
C LYS A 387 28.54 26.89 21.08
N ASP A 388 28.59 25.64 20.61
CA ASP A 388 27.81 25.22 19.42
C ASP A 388 26.47 24.55 19.78
N LYS A 389 25.53 25.26 20.41
CA LYS A 389 24.25 24.64 20.83
C LYS A 389 23.02 25.51 20.58
N THR A 390 22.04 24.97 19.88
CA THR A 390 20.69 25.52 19.83
C THR A 390 20.09 25.54 21.24
N GLU A 391 19.64 26.71 21.69
CA GLU A 391 19.07 26.93 23.03
C GLU A 391 17.61 27.41 22.90
N ILE A 392 16.74 27.05 23.86
CA ILE A 392 15.34 27.51 23.87
C ILE A 392 15.08 28.33 25.13
N ILE A 393 14.80 29.61 25.00
CA ILE A 393 14.43 30.46 26.14
C ILE A 393 12.92 30.59 26.17
N VAL A 394 12.26 30.01 27.19
CA VAL A 394 10.81 30.15 27.38
C VAL A 394 10.54 31.47 28.07
N LEU A 395 9.77 32.37 27.45
CA LEU A 395 9.55 33.72 27.95
C LEU A 395 8.44 33.77 29.02
N ASN A 396 8.44 32.82 29.96
CA ASN A 396 7.40 32.69 30.98
C ASN A 396 7.72 33.42 32.31
N SER A 397 8.89 34.04 32.42
CA SER A 397 9.30 34.84 33.58
C SER A 397 10.15 36.02 33.15
N ILE A 398 10.22 37.05 34.01
CA ILE A 398 11.05 38.23 33.77
C ILE A 398 12.53 37.85 33.65
N ASP A 399 13.01 36.91 34.47
CA ASP A 399 14.39 36.43 34.41
C ASP A 399 14.74 35.82 33.05
N ASN A 400 13.85 35.00 32.48
CA ASN A 400 14.05 34.39 31.17
C ASN A 400 14.01 35.43 30.06
N PHE A 401 13.11 36.41 30.17
CA PHE A 401 13.07 37.54 29.24
C PHE A 401 14.38 38.34 29.27
N MET A 402 14.89 38.67 30.47
CA MET A 402 16.13 39.40 30.64
C MET A 402 17.36 38.59 30.18
N ASN A 403 17.34 37.26 30.37
CA ASN A 403 18.34 36.35 29.80
C ASN A 403 18.35 36.40 28.27
N PHE A 404 17.17 36.40 27.63
CA PHE A 404 17.06 36.60 26.18
C PHE A 404 17.66 37.96 25.76
N ILE A 405 17.27 39.06 26.41
CA ILE A 405 17.81 40.41 26.13
C ILE A 405 19.34 40.46 26.21
N LYS A 406 19.93 39.81 27.22
CA LYS A 406 21.39 39.76 27.42
C LYS A 406 22.14 39.05 26.29
N LYS A 407 21.47 38.15 25.56
CA LYS A 407 22.08 37.36 24.47
C LYS A 407 22.03 38.05 23.11
N ILE A 408 21.23 39.11 22.97
CA ILE A 408 21.11 39.89 21.73
C ILE A 408 22.45 40.55 21.40
N ASP A 409 22.92 40.34 20.18
CA ASP A 409 24.21 40.86 19.74
C ASP A 409 24.20 42.37 19.54
N ARG A 410 25.40 42.99 19.47
CA ARG A 410 25.51 44.44 19.24
C ARG A 410 24.86 44.85 17.92
N ASP A 411 25.05 44.03 16.90
CA ASP A 411 24.75 44.37 15.51
C ASP A 411 23.30 44.04 15.11
N ASP A 412 22.54 43.40 16.00
CA ASP A 412 21.12 43.08 15.78
C ASP A 412 20.21 44.29 16.09
N ILE A 413 20.39 45.37 15.32
CA ILE A 413 19.76 46.68 15.56
C ILE A 413 18.24 46.63 15.38
N GLU A 414 17.73 45.85 14.42
CA GLU A 414 16.29 45.76 14.14
C GLU A 414 15.53 45.09 15.30
N LEU A 415 16.04 43.96 15.81
CA LEU A 415 15.45 43.29 16.98
C LEU A 415 15.40 44.22 18.21
N LYS A 416 16.48 44.98 18.44
CA LYS A 416 16.56 45.95 19.55
C LYS A 416 15.52 47.06 19.43
N LYS A 417 15.38 47.65 18.24
CA LYS A 417 14.37 48.69 17.98
C LYS A 417 12.96 48.16 18.21
N ASN A 418 12.66 46.93 17.76
CA ASN A 418 11.37 46.29 17.98
C ASN A 418 11.07 46.10 19.47
N ILE A 419 12.02 45.57 20.23
CA ILE A 419 11.88 45.37 21.69
C ILE A 419 11.66 46.71 22.40
N LEU A 420 12.45 47.74 22.06
CA LEU A 420 12.34 49.05 22.68
C LEU A 420 10.98 49.70 22.40
N ASN A 421 10.49 49.61 21.16
CA ASN A 421 9.19 50.17 20.80
C ASN A 421 8.06 49.56 21.63
N ILE A 422 8.13 48.26 21.93
CA ILE A 422 7.17 47.58 22.81
C ILE A 422 7.31 48.06 24.26
N LEU A 423 8.55 48.20 24.74
CA LEU A 423 8.84 48.59 26.12
C LEU A 423 8.73 50.10 26.39
N LYS A 424 8.54 50.93 25.36
CA LYS A 424 8.57 52.40 25.46
C LYS A 424 7.62 52.97 26.52
N LYS A 425 6.51 52.27 26.78
CA LYS A 425 5.48 52.65 27.76
C LYS A 425 5.90 52.43 29.22
N TYR A 426 6.99 51.69 29.47
CA TYR A 426 7.43 51.28 30.81
C TYR A 426 8.77 51.92 31.24
N ILE A 427 9.25 52.92 30.48
CA ILE A 427 10.49 53.65 30.74
C ILE A 427 10.31 54.67 31.87
N ILE A 428 11.27 54.73 32.78
CA ILE A 428 11.40 55.75 33.83
C ILE A 428 12.06 57.00 33.20
N ARG A 429 11.43 58.18 33.36
CA ARG A 429 11.71 59.43 32.63
C ARG A 429 13.21 59.75 32.44
N ASP A 430 13.69 59.62 31.18
CA ASP A 430 14.67 60.48 30.49
C ASP A 430 14.65 60.15 28.98
N LYS A 431 14.84 61.14 28.10
CA LYS A 431 14.73 60.99 26.63
C LYS A 431 15.88 60.13 26.08
N PHE A 432 15.53 59.12 25.28
CA PHE A 432 16.49 58.30 24.52
C PHE A 432 17.21 59.12 23.44
N GLU A 433 18.54 59.21 23.50
CA GLU A 433 19.35 59.61 22.35
C GLU A 433 19.72 58.37 21.50
N ASN A 434 19.68 58.53 20.18
CA ASN A 434 19.93 57.43 19.22
C ASN A 434 21.34 56.79 19.36
N ASP A 435 22.29 57.46 20.02
CA ASP A 435 23.66 56.97 20.19
C ASP A 435 23.85 56.00 21.38
N GLU A 436 22.90 55.92 22.33
CA GLU A 436 23.02 55.03 23.51
C GLU A 436 22.96 53.52 23.15
N PHE A 437 22.39 53.17 21.99
CA PHE A 437 22.27 51.78 21.51
C PHE A 437 23.62 51.15 21.15
N LYS A 438 24.68 51.95 20.93
CA LYS A 438 26.04 51.47 20.71
C LYS A 438 26.62 50.75 21.95
N SER A 439 26.03 50.95 23.15
CA SER A 439 26.53 50.46 24.43
C SER A 439 25.84 49.21 25.00
N TRP A 440 24.88 48.58 24.30
CA TRP A 440 24.00 47.47 24.78
C TRP A 440 24.73 46.29 25.47
N LYS A 441 26.01 46.02 25.17
CA LYS A 441 26.82 44.97 25.87
C LYS A 441 27.52 45.46 27.17
N LYS A 442 27.66 46.77 27.41
CA LYS A 442 28.33 47.33 28.61
C LYS A 442 27.34 47.60 29.75
N THR A 443 26.10 47.98 29.43
CA THR A 443 25.00 48.18 30.40
C THR A 443 23.68 47.83 29.71
N ASN A 444 22.89 46.89 30.23
CA ASN A 444 21.57 46.56 29.68
C ASN A 444 20.64 47.76 29.93
N PRO A 445 20.20 48.49 28.89
CA PRO A 445 19.39 49.71 29.06
C PRO A 445 18.05 49.43 29.74
N ILE A 446 17.52 48.22 29.57
CA ILE A 446 16.23 47.78 30.12
C ILE A 446 16.32 47.59 31.64
N GLU A 447 17.43 47.02 32.15
CA GLU A 447 17.62 46.83 33.61
C GLU A 447 17.74 48.15 34.38
N LYS A 448 18.28 49.21 33.75
CA LYS A 448 18.51 50.49 34.43
C LYS A 448 17.40 51.53 34.21
N LYS A 449 16.68 51.48 33.09
CA LYS A 449 15.77 52.55 32.67
C LYS A 449 14.30 52.12 32.54
N CYS A 450 13.95 50.83 32.64
CA CYS A 450 12.56 50.37 32.67
C CYS A 450 12.12 49.99 34.09
N ASN A 451 10.85 50.22 34.43
CA ASN A 451 10.27 49.69 35.66
C ASN A 451 10.08 48.16 35.51
N ILE A 452 10.95 47.38 36.17
CA ILE A 452 10.99 45.92 36.03
C ILE A 452 9.71 45.26 36.57
N GLU A 453 9.14 45.75 37.66
CA GLU A 453 7.89 45.23 38.22
C GLU A 453 6.72 45.41 37.24
N GLU A 454 6.66 46.55 36.55
CA GLU A 454 5.63 46.81 35.55
C GLU A 454 5.83 45.96 34.28
N VAL A 455 7.08 45.69 33.91
CA VAL A 455 7.41 44.77 32.80
C VAL A 455 7.02 43.33 33.15
N GLU A 456 7.30 42.87 34.37
CA GLU A 456 6.92 41.53 34.83
C GLU A 456 5.40 41.35 34.84
N LYS A 457 4.66 42.34 35.37
CA LYS A 457 3.19 42.33 35.39
C LYS A 457 2.57 42.27 33.99
N ASN A 458 3.23 42.89 33.00
CA ASN A 458 2.76 42.95 31.61
C ASN A 458 3.49 41.99 30.66
N LEU A 459 4.24 41.01 31.18
CA LEU A 459 5.13 40.16 30.38
C LEU A 459 4.37 39.39 29.29
N LYS A 460 3.16 38.88 29.60
CA LYS A 460 2.31 38.15 28.64
C LYS A 460 1.98 39.02 27.43
N TYR A 461 1.59 40.28 27.65
CA TYR A 461 1.32 41.24 26.59
C TYR A 461 2.60 41.59 25.80
N ILE A 462 3.73 41.76 26.49
CA ILE A 462 5.02 42.06 25.85
C ILE A 462 5.45 40.92 24.91
N ASN A 463 5.35 39.67 25.37
CA ASN A 463 5.69 38.48 24.57
C ASN A 463 4.79 38.31 23.35
N GLU A 464 3.49 38.57 23.53
CA GLU A 464 2.51 38.55 22.45
C GLU A 464 2.93 39.50 21.32
N LYS A 465 3.28 40.75 21.67
CA LYS A 465 3.71 41.80 20.73
C LYS A 465 5.15 41.69 20.25
N LEU A 466 5.94 40.78 20.79
CA LEU A 466 7.36 40.62 20.44
C LEU A 466 7.51 40.16 18.98
N ILE A 467 8.21 40.97 18.18
CA ILE A 467 8.57 40.67 16.79
C ILE A 467 10.06 40.40 16.74
N ILE A 468 10.44 39.17 16.38
CA ILE A 468 11.84 38.76 16.26
C ILE A 468 12.21 38.67 14.79
N LYS A 469 13.06 39.59 14.34
CA LYS A 469 13.71 39.57 13.02
C LYS A 469 15.21 39.55 13.25
N SER A 470 15.79 38.37 13.15
CA SER A 470 17.20 38.11 13.43
C SER A 470 17.62 36.82 12.74
N SER A 471 18.86 36.73 12.26
CA SER A 471 19.45 35.45 11.82
C SER A 471 19.77 34.53 13.01
N LYS A 472 19.94 35.10 14.20
CA LYS A 472 20.31 34.36 15.41
C LYS A 472 19.11 33.88 16.21
N PHE A 473 18.02 34.64 16.22
CA PHE A 473 16.87 34.39 17.08
C PHE A 473 15.60 34.11 16.26
N LYS A 474 14.85 33.08 16.63
CA LYS A 474 13.52 32.81 16.07
C LYS A 474 12.47 32.74 17.18
N LYS A 475 11.37 33.49 17.05
CA LYS A 475 10.18 33.36 17.92
C LYS A 475 9.51 32.01 17.65
N ILE A 476 9.14 31.30 18.70
CA ILE A 476 8.49 29.99 18.59
C ILE A 476 7.31 29.87 19.56
N TYR A 477 6.36 29.01 19.23
CA TYR A 477 5.26 28.61 20.13
C TYR A 477 5.52 27.20 20.65
N LEU A 478 5.41 27.01 21.95
CA LEU A 478 5.67 25.77 22.67
C LEU A 478 4.40 25.25 23.33
N LEU A 479 4.19 23.93 23.38
CA LEU A 479 3.05 23.36 24.11
C LEU A 479 3.32 23.48 25.62
N LYS A 480 2.50 24.27 26.34
CA LYS A 480 2.71 24.63 27.76
C LYS A 480 2.86 23.41 28.66
N GLU A 481 2.00 22.43 28.45
CA GLU A 481 1.85 21.23 29.29
C GLU A 481 3.13 20.38 29.40
N TYR A 482 4.03 20.47 28.42
CA TYR A 482 5.26 19.67 28.36
C TYR A 482 6.50 20.37 28.93
N ILE A 483 6.43 21.69 29.15
CA ILE A 483 7.59 22.50 29.55
C ILE A 483 7.96 22.21 31.01
N LYS A 484 7.07 22.51 31.97
CA LYS A 484 7.36 22.40 33.41
C LYS A 484 7.36 20.96 33.92
N ASN A 485 6.45 20.13 33.41
CA ASN A 485 6.22 18.77 33.95
C ASN A 485 7.12 17.70 33.33
N LYS A 486 7.55 17.88 32.08
CA LYS A 486 8.23 16.84 31.29
C LYS A 486 9.61 17.27 30.75
N GLU A 487 10.04 18.52 31.01
CA GLU A 487 11.25 19.12 30.44
C GLU A 487 11.38 18.89 28.92
N SER A 488 10.24 18.92 28.22
CA SER A 488 10.14 18.72 26.76
C SER A 488 9.65 20.00 26.10
N TYR A 489 10.30 20.37 25.01
CA TYR A 489 10.02 21.59 24.27
C TYR A 489 9.43 21.21 22.92
N LEU A 490 8.14 20.89 22.91
CA LEU A 490 7.39 20.62 21.68
C LEU A 490 7.06 21.94 21.00
N VAL A 491 7.62 22.17 19.81
CA VAL A 491 7.50 23.44 19.07
C VAL A 491 6.47 23.32 17.96
N ILE A 492 5.55 24.28 17.85
CA ILE A 492 4.67 24.42 16.68
C ILE A 492 5.45 25.02 15.51
N GLN A 493 5.32 24.40 14.34
CA GLN A 493 5.95 24.87 13.10
C GLN A 493 5.12 26.02 12.51
N ASP A 494 5.46 27.25 12.91
CA ASP A 494 4.79 28.50 12.54
C ASP A 494 4.64 28.69 11.02
N GLU A 495 5.66 28.35 10.22
CA GLU A 495 5.58 28.45 8.75
C GLU A 495 4.49 27.55 8.11
N LYS A 496 4.08 26.48 8.80
CA LYS A 496 3.05 25.53 8.34
C LYS A 496 1.65 25.84 8.87
N VAL A 497 1.50 26.82 9.76
CA VAL A 497 0.18 27.19 10.28
C VAL A 497 -0.67 27.76 9.14
N ARG A 498 -1.88 27.22 8.98
CA ARG A 498 -2.87 27.66 7.97
C ARG A 498 -4.23 27.86 8.63
N ILE A 499 -4.91 28.93 8.21
CA ILE A 499 -6.21 29.36 8.74
C ILE A 499 -7.18 29.48 7.57
N TYR A 500 -8.27 28.73 7.64
CA TYR A 500 -9.33 28.73 6.64
C TYR A 500 -10.60 29.23 7.29
N ASP A 501 -11.12 30.37 6.82
CA ASP A 501 -12.29 31.00 7.39
C ASP A 501 -13.46 30.95 6.41
N PHE A 502 -14.54 30.28 6.81
CA PHE A 502 -15.69 29.96 5.96
C PHE A 502 -16.94 30.65 6.50
N SER A 503 -17.64 31.38 5.63
CA SER A 503 -18.92 32.02 5.93
C SER A 503 -20.02 31.44 5.04
N SER A 504 -21.24 31.32 5.57
CA SER A 504 -22.41 30.84 4.83
C SER A 504 -22.76 31.71 3.62
N SER A 505 -22.47 33.01 3.67
CA SER A 505 -22.59 33.93 2.53
C SER A 505 -21.39 33.90 1.58
N GLY A 506 -20.33 33.16 1.92
CA GLY A 506 -19.11 33.04 1.12
C GLY A 506 -19.20 31.97 0.04
N SER A 507 -18.27 32.02 -0.92
CA SER A 507 -18.20 31.00 -1.97
C SER A 507 -17.80 29.64 -1.38
N LYS A 508 -18.55 28.59 -1.75
CA LYS A 508 -18.23 27.20 -1.43
C LYS A 508 -17.12 26.63 -2.32
N ALA A 509 -16.67 27.38 -3.33
CA ALA A 509 -15.71 26.91 -4.34
C ALA A 509 -14.40 26.40 -3.75
N LEU A 510 -13.91 26.96 -2.63
CA LEU A 510 -12.68 26.47 -1.99
C LEU A 510 -12.84 25.02 -1.52
N ILE A 511 -13.92 24.72 -0.79
CA ILE A 511 -14.22 23.37 -0.28
C ILE A 511 -14.52 22.44 -1.45
N GLU A 512 -15.36 22.88 -2.38
CA GLU A 512 -15.76 22.07 -3.53
C GLU A 512 -14.59 21.72 -4.45
N ASN A 513 -13.71 22.68 -4.75
CA ASN A 513 -12.53 22.45 -5.59
C ASN A 513 -11.52 21.56 -4.87
N PHE A 514 -11.31 21.76 -3.57
CA PHE A 514 -10.43 20.88 -2.78
C PHE A 514 -10.96 19.44 -2.75
N LYS A 515 -12.26 19.24 -2.49
CA LYS A 515 -12.92 17.93 -2.56
C LYS A 515 -12.83 17.32 -3.95
N LYS A 516 -13.06 18.10 -5.02
CA LYS A 516 -12.92 17.64 -6.41
C LYS A 516 -11.50 17.19 -6.72
N GLU A 517 -10.47 17.93 -6.30
CA GLU A 517 -9.06 17.57 -6.51
C GLU A 517 -8.69 16.27 -5.78
N ILE A 518 -9.18 16.09 -4.55
CA ILE A 518 -8.96 14.85 -3.79
C ILE A 518 -9.73 13.66 -4.37
N ALA A 519 -11.00 13.84 -4.71
CA ALA A 519 -11.81 12.80 -5.34
C ALA A 519 -11.16 12.36 -6.66
N LYS A 520 -10.62 13.31 -7.43
CA LYS A 520 -9.81 13.03 -8.62
C LYS A 520 -8.57 12.19 -8.25
N ASN A 521 -7.83 12.54 -7.21
CA ASN A 521 -6.61 11.81 -6.84
C ASN A 521 -6.85 10.41 -6.24
N SER A 522 -7.82 10.26 -5.35
CA SER A 522 -8.16 8.97 -4.69
C SER A 522 -8.73 7.95 -5.68
N SER A 523 -9.56 8.39 -6.63
CA SER A 523 -10.17 7.53 -7.62
C SER A 523 -9.18 7.02 -8.68
N VAL A 524 -8.14 7.80 -9.02
CA VAL A 524 -7.16 7.44 -10.06
C VAL A 524 -6.45 6.12 -9.77
N PHE A 525 -6.16 5.78 -8.51
CA PHE A 525 -5.50 4.51 -8.18
C PHE A 525 -6.41 3.28 -8.24
N LYS A 526 -7.73 3.48 -8.25
CA LYS A 526 -8.70 2.38 -8.42
C LYS A 526 -8.92 2.05 -9.89
N PHE A 527 -8.80 3.02 -10.78
CA PHE A 527 -8.99 2.85 -12.22
C PHE A 527 -7.80 2.20 -12.92
N LEU A 528 -8.05 1.55 -14.06
CA LEU A 528 -6.97 1.10 -14.93
C LEU A 528 -6.34 2.31 -15.64
N PRO A 529 -5.01 2.44 -15.68
CA PRO A 529 -4.35 3.57 -16.31
C PRO A 529 -4.54 3.53 -17.84
N GLN A 530 -4.73 4.71 -18.44
CA GLN A 530 -4.64 4.93 -19.88
C GLN A 530 -3.28 5.58 -20.14
N LYS A 531 -2.38 4.87 -20.82
CA LYS A 531 -0.96 5.22 -20.86
C LYS A 531 -0.72 6.55 -21.56
N ASP A 532 -1.35 6.80 -22.70
CA ASP A 532 -1.27 8.04 -23.47
C ASP A 532 -1.78 9.25 -22.66
N GLU A 533 -2.90 9.11 -21.94
CA GLU A 533 -3.40 10.15 -21.04
C GLU A 533 -2.38 10.48 -19.92
N VAL A 534 -1.73 9.44 -19.37
CA VAL A 534 -0.70 9.59 -18.34
C VAL A 534 0.53 10.33 -18.90
N LEU A 535 0.97 9.97 -20.11
CA LEU A 535 2.14 10.54 -20.76
C LEU A 535 1.92 12.01 -21.15
N ASN A 536 0.77 12.30 -21.77
CA ASN A 536 0.41 13.65 -22.24
C ASN A 536 0.23 14.64 -21.09
N ASN A 537 -0.22 14.17 -19.93
CA ASN A 537 -0.42 15.02 -18.75
C ASN A 537 0.82 15.08 -17.84
N PHE A 538 1.90 14.35 -18.13
CA PHE A 538 3.07 14.26 -17.26
C PHE A 538 3.60 15.63 -16.85
N ASP A 539 3.89 16.49 -17.83
CA ASP A 539 4.54 17.77 -17.54
C ASP A 539 3.65 18.66 -16.67
N SER A 540 2.34 18.70 -16.97
CA SER A 540 1.34 19.48 -16.25
C SER A 540 1.03 18.97 -14.83
N GLU A 541 1.17 17.66 -14.59
CA GLU A 541 0.90 17.06 -13.28
C GLU A 541 2.17 17.03 -12.40
N VAL A 542 3.33 16.72 -12.98
CA VAL A 542 4.57 16.49 -12.24
C VAL A 542 5.32 17.80 -11.99
N TYR A 543 5.43 18.67 -12.98
CA TYR A 543 6.07 19.97 -12.80
C TYR A 543 5.03 21.01 -12.40
N LYS A 544 5.29 21.72 -11.30
CA LYS A 544 4.47 22.82 -10.83
C LYS A 544 5.21 24.13 -11.01
N LEU A 545 4.61 25.01 -11.80
CA LEU A 545 4.98 26.42 -11.89
C LEU A 545 4.13 27.21 -10.91
N GLU A 546 4.78 27.88 -9.96
CA GLU A 546 4.10 28.84 -9.10
C GLU A 546 4.14 30.22 -9.75
N TYR A 547 3.00 30.90 -9.77
CA TYR A 547 2.85 32.25 -10.31
C TYR A 547 2.47 33.21 -9.19
N LYS A 548 3.10 34.39 -9.15
CA LYS A 548 2.77 35.44 -8.17
C LYS A 548 1.41 36.10 -8.46
N ASP A 549 1.17 36.46 -9.73
CA ASP A 549 0.01 37.28 -10.12
C ASP A 549 -0.82 36.63 -11.23
N SER A 550 -0.21 36.36 -12.39
CA SER A 550 -0.92 35.90 -13.58
C SER A 550 -0.17 34.77 -14.30
N ILE A 551 -0.92 33.77 -14.76
CA ILE A 551 -0.39 32.67 -15.57
C ILE A 551 0.09 33.13 -16.96
N ASN A 552 -0.39 34.30 -17.43
CA ASN A 552 -0.10 34.82 -18.77
C ASN A 552 1.21 35.62 -18.85
N LYS A 553 1.94 35.79 -17.73
CA LYS A 553 3.19 36.56 -17.69
C LYS A 553 4.34 35.69 -17.19
N LEU A 554 5.38 35.49 -18.02
CA LEU A 554 6.60 34.79 -17.61
C LEU A 554 7.26 35.45 -16.39
N SER A 555 7.21 36.79 -16.29
CA SER A 555 7.71 37.54 -15.13
C SER A 555 6.97 37.23 -13.82
N SER A 556 5.78 36.62 -13.89
CA SER A 556 5.03 36.20 -12.72
C SER A 556 5.45 34.82 -12.21
N ILE A 557 6.25 34.03 -12.94
CA ILE A 557 6.74 32.74 -12.46
C ILE A 557 7.69 33.00 -11.28
N SER A 558 7.33 32.48 -10.10
CA SER A 558 8.14 32.57 -8.88
C SER A 558 9.00 31.34 -8.64
N GLU A 559 8.52 30.17 -9.03
CA GLU A 559 9.18 28.91 -8.69
C GLU A 559 8.82 27.78 -9.65
N PHE A 560 9.77 26.89 -9.89
CA PHE A 560 9.59 25.63 -10.62
C PHE A 560 9.92 24.48 -9.68
N LYS A 561 8.92 23.65 -9.37
CA LYS A 561 9.04 22.53 -8.42
C LYS A 561 8.55 21.23 -9.03
N ILE A 562 9.23 20.13 -8.68
CA ILE A 562 8.78 18.78 -9.01
C ILE A 562 7.88 18.26 -7.87
N ASN A 563 6.64 17.90 -8.20
CA ASN A 563 5.72 17.31 -7.23
C ASN A 563 6.02 15.81 -7.02
N ARG A 564 6.64 15.51 -5.87
CA ARG A 564 7.00 14.15 -5.43
C ARG A 564 5.86 13.13 -5.51
N TYR A 565 4.65 13.53 -5.14
CA TYR A 565 3.48 12.64 -5.13
C TYR A 565 3.00 12.33 -6.55
N ASN A 566 2.88 13.35 -7.40
CA ASN A 566 2.46 13.17 -8.80
C ASN A 566 3.48 12.37 -9.61
N LEU A 567 4.78 12.55 -9.37
CA LEU A 567 5.82 11.69 -9.96
C LEU A 567 5.67 10.22 -9.54
N SER A 568 5.42 9.97 -8.24
CA SER A 568 5.19 8.63 -7.70
C SER A 568 3.92 7.97 -8.28
N LYS A 569 2.87 8.78 -8.52
CA LYS A 569 1.60 8.39 -9.15
C LYS A 569 1.80 8.07 -10.64
N PHE A 570 2.52 8.91 -11.37
CA PHE A 570 2.90 8.69 -12.77
C PHE A 570 3.62 7.36 -12.94
N LEU A 571 4.73 7.15 -12.20
CA LEU A 571 5.51 5.91 -12.28
C LEU A 571 4.66 4.68 -11.97
N ALA A 572 3.81 4.73 -10.93
CA ALA A 572 2.93 3.61 -10.60
C ALA A 572 1.93 3.26 -11.71
N ARG A 573 1.33 4.27 -12.38
CA ARG A 573 0.39 4.08 -13.48
C ARG A 573 1.08 3.50 -14.72
N ILE A 574 2.25 4.02 -15.08
CA ILE A 574 3.03 3.53 -16.23
C ILE A 574 3.49 2.08 -15.99
N ILE A 575 4.10 1.79 -14.84
CA ILE A 575 4.55 0.43 -14.50
C ILE A 575 3.38 -0.57 -14.55
N TYR A 576 2.21 -0.20 -14.04
CA TYR A 576 1.04 -1.07 -14.09
C TYR A 576 0.54 -1.30 -15.53
N SER A 577 0.57 -0.27 -16.38
CA SER A 577 0.23 -0.42 -17.81
C SER A 577 1.23 -1.35 -18.52
N ASP A 578 2.53 -1.07 -18.37
CA ASP A 578 3.62 -1.84 -19.01
C ASP A 578 3.61 -3.31 -18.60
N LYS A 579 3.16 -3.62 -17.38
CA LYS A 579 2.96 -5.01 -16.93
C LYS A 579 1.93 -5.76 -17.79
N LEU A 580 0.88 -5.08 -18.25
CA LEU A 580 -0.25 -5.70 -18.93
C LEU A 580 -0.08 -5.77 -20.46
N GLU A 581 0.89 -5.06 -21.02
CA GLU A 581 1.17 -5.05 -22.46
C GLU A 581 2.49 -5.75 -22.80
N ASN A 582 2.66 -6.11 -24.07
CA ASN A 582 3.99 -6.37 -24.62
C ASN A 582 4.57 -5.01 -25.02
N ALA A 583 5.24 -4.34 -24.08
CA ALA A 583 5.64 -2.95 -24.26
C ALA A 583 6.65 -2.77 -25.41
N ASP A 584 6.32 -1.85 -26.32
CA ASP A 584 7.33 -1.14 -27.11
C ASP A 584 7.87 -0.03 -26.20
N TYR A 585 9.16 -0.14 -25.83
CA TYR A 585 9.81 0.85 -24.98
C TYR A 585 9.66 2.26 -25.56
N ILE A 586 9.14 3.20 -24.77
CA ILE A 586 8.91 4.58 -25.19
C ILE A 586 10.08 5.45 -24.72
N ASN A 587 10.84 6.00 -25.67
CA ASN A 587 11.97 6.90 -25.39
C ASN A 587 11.59 8.09 -24.50
N ASP A 588 10.40 8.68 -24.71
CA ASP A 588 9.88 9.84 -23.97
C ASP A 588 9.88 9.64 -22.44
N VAL A 589 9.48 8.47 -21.94
CA VAL A 589 9.45 8.20 -20.50
C VAL A 589 10.86 8.15 -19.90
N ASN A 590 11.81 7.59 -20.64
CA ASN A 590 13.20 7.55 -20.19
C ASN A 590 13.84 8.94 -20.19
N GLU A 591 13.53 9.78 -21.17
CA GLU A 591 13.96 11.19 -21.15
C GLU A 591 13.42 11.90 -19.91
N LYS A 592 12.12 11.76 -19.64
CA LYS A 592 11.46 12.28 -18.43
C LYS A 592 12.10 11.77 -17.13
N ILE A 593 12.42 10.49 -17.02
CA ILE A 593 13.13 9.93 -15.85
C ILE A 593 14.54 10.48 -15.75
N SER A 594 15.28 10.55 -16.86
CA SER A 594 16.66 11.05 -16.84
C SER A 594 16.73 12.53 -16.46
N TRP A 595 15.77 13.37 -16.89
CA TRP A 595 15.71 14.77 -16.49
C TRP A 595 15.49 14.97 -14.98
N ILE A 596 14.77 14.05 -14.34
CA ILE A 596 14.43 14.16 -12.92
C ILE A 596 15.48 13.52 -12.01
N PHE A 597 15.98 12.33 -12.35
CA PHE A 597 16.88 11.57 -11.46
C PHE A 597 18.35 11.91 -11.68
N GLU A 598 18.65 13.21 -11.67
CA GLU A 598 19.99 13.79 -11.75
C GLU A 598 20.23 14.80 -10.61
N GLY A 599 21.50 15.09 -10.31
CA GLY A 599 21.92 16.03 -9.28
C GLY A 599 21.24 15.82 -7.92
N LYS A 600 20.64 16.88 -7.37
CA LYS A 600 19.99 16.86 -6.05
C LYS A 600 18.75 15.96 -6.00
N TYR A 601 17.96 15.93 -7.06
CA TYR A 601 16.69 15.19 -7.12
C TYR A 601 16.91 13.68 -7.13
N ALA A 602 18.03 13.21 -7.70
CA ALA A 602 18.44 11.81 -7.64
C ALA A 602 18.49 11.30 -6.18
N VAL A 603 18.89 12.12 -5.22
CA VAL A 603 18.96 11.76 -3.80
C VAL A 603 17.71 12.16 -3.03
N GLU A 604 17.14 13.34 -3.32
CA GLU A 604 15.90 13.82 -2.68
C GLU A 604 14.75 12.81 -2.84
N PHE A 605 14.68 12.14 -3.99
CA PHE A 605 13.65 11.16 -4.33
C PHE A 605 14.11 9.71 -4.13
N PHE A 606 14.99 9.44 -3.15
CA PHE A 606 15.51 8.09 -2.91
C PHE A 606 14.44 7.00 -2.71
N PHE A 607 13.29 7.37 -2.14
CA PHE A 607 12.14 6.48 -1.95
C PHE A 607 11.46 6.05 -3.27
N LEU A 608 11.81 6.68 -4.40
CA LEU A 608 11.31 6.33 -5.74
C LEU A 608 12.27 5.45 -6.54
N TRP A 609 13.50 5.21 -6.08
CA TRP A 609 14.49 4.42 -6.83
C TRP A 609 13.96 3.04 -7.24
N ASN A 610 13.23 2.36 -6.33
CA ASN A 610 12.65 1.06 -6.66
C ASN A 610 11.65 1.14 -7.81
N LYS A 611 10.78 2.17 -7.83
CA LYS A 611 9.81 2.36 -8.92
C LYS A 611 10.50 2.64 -10.26
N VAL A 612 11.55 3.47 -10.26
CA VAL A 612 12.34 3.74 -11.47
C VAL A 612 12.97 2.47 -12.02
N PHE A 613 13.54 1.64 -11.14
CA PHE A 613 14.16 0.39 -11.55
C PHE A 613 13.10 -0.59 -12.07
N ASN A 614 11.95 -0.69 -11.39
CA ASN A 614 10.81 -1.50 -11.82
C ASN A 614 10.30 -1.08 -13.20
N TYR A 615 10.25 0.21 -13.52
CA TYR A 615 9.86 0.71 -14.85
C TYR A 615 10.79 0.18 -15.95
N TYR A 616 12.11 0.34 -15.77
CA TYR A 616 13.08 -0.19 -16.73
C TYR A 616 13.05 -1.73 -16.79
N LEU A 617 12.75 -2.39 -15.67
CA LEU A 617 12.58 -3.84 -15.59
C LEU A 617 11.41 -4.32 -16.44
N MET A 618 10.23 -3.69 -16.33
CA MET A 618 9.04 -4.05 -17.13
C MET A 618 9.29 -3.91 -18.63
N ASN A 619 10.18 -2.98 -19.02
CA ASN A 619 10.52 -2.70 -20.41
C ASN A 619 11.80 -3.40 -20.89
N ASN A 620 12.33 -4.38 -20.13
CA ASN A 620 13.55 -5.13 -20.47
C ASN A 620 14.79 -4.26 -20.70
N ARG A 621 14.84 -3.07 -20.10
CA ARG A 621 15.94 -2.09 -20.22
C ARG A 621 16.97 -2.24 -19.11
N TYR A 622 17.58 -3.42 -19.05
CA TYR A 622 18.59 -3.76 -18.05
C TYR A 622 19.83 -2.85 -18.11
N ASP A 623 20.17 -2.33 -19.29
CA ASP A 623 21.25 -1.36 -19.48
C ASP A 623 20.97 -0.04 -18.75
N LEU A 624 19.72 0.43 -18.80
CA LEU A 624 19.30 1.67 -18.15
C LEU A 624 19.26 1.53 -16.63
N ILE A 625 18.90 0.35 -16.09
CA ILE A 625 18.99 0.05 -14.65
C ILE A 625 20.42 0.26 -14.15
N LYS A 626 21.42 -0.27 -14.87
CA LYS A 626 22.84 -0.13 -14.51
C LYS A 626 23.29 1.33 -14.60
N LYS A 627 22.92 2.04 -15.69
CA LYS A 627 23.26 3.45 -15.88
C LYS A 627 22.68 4.34 -14.78
N ILE A 628 21.38 4.20 -14.47
CA ILE A 628 20.73 5.02 -13.45
C ILE A 628 21.25 4.69 -12.05
N PHE A 629 21.55 3.42 -11.76
CA PHE A 629 22.24 3.03 -10.52
C PHE A 629 23.56 3.78 -10.38
N CYS A 630 24.39 3.81 -11.43
CA CYS A 630 25.67 4.52 -11.40
C CYS A 630 25.50 6.05 -11.24
N LYS A 631 24.50 6.66 -11.90
CA LYS A 631 24.18 8.10 -11.74
C LYS A 631 23.78 8.45 -10.30
N ILE A 632 22.87 7.67 -9.72
CA ILE A 632 22.43 7.86 -8.34
C ILE A 632 23.61 7.67 -7.38
N TYR A 633 24.43 6.64 -7.59
CA TYR A 633 25.62 6.39 -6.76
C TYR A 633 26.58 7.58 -6.77
N LYS A 634 26.91 8.13 -7.96
CA LYS A 634 27.73 9.35 -8.08
C LYS A 634 27.09 10.55 -7.36
N SER A 635 25.78 10.69 -7.44
CA SER A 635 25.04 11.76 -6.74
C SER A 635 25.15 11.62 -5.21
N ILE A 636 25.10 10.39 -4.68
CA ILE A 636 25.34 10.11 -3.25
C ILE A 636 26.77 10.51 -2.85
N GLU A 637 27.76 10.22 -3.70
CA GLU A 637 29.16 10.56 -3.44
C GLU A 637 29.41 12.07 -3.40
N ASN A 638 28.68 12.83 -4.21
CA ASN A 638 28.82 14.28 -4.29
C ASN A 638 28.00 15.04 -3.22
N LEU A 639 27.26 14.34 -2.36
CA LEU A 639 26.47 14.98 -1.30
C LEU A 639 27.31 15.78 -0.31
N GLU A 640 26.79 16.94 0.05
CA GLU A 640 27.23 17.79 1.17
C GLU A 640 26.14 17.91 2.23
N LEU A 641 26.56 18.29 3.44
CA LEU A 641 25.69 18.41 4.60
C LEU A 641 25.81 19.84 5.15
N GLU A 642 24.75 20.62 5.05
CA GLU A 642 24.66 22.00 5.52
C GLU A 642 23.33 22.17 6.26
N LEU A 643 23.32 21.82 7.54
CA LEU A 643 22.09 21.73 8.33
C LEU A 643 21.42 23.09 8.55
N ASP A 644 20.09 23.11 8.55
CA ASP A 644 19.30 24.31 8.85
C ASP A 644 19.67 24.89 10.23
N GLU A 645 19.89 26.20 10.27
CA GLU A 645 20.35 26.96 11.44
C GLU A 645 19.49 26.79 12.69
N PHE A 646 18.22 26.47 12.52
CA PHE A 646 17.25 26.28 13.59
C PHE A 646 16.86 24.81 13.78
N THR A 647 17.68 23.86 13.31
CA THR A 647 17.50 22.43 13.60
C THR A 647 17.75 22.16 15.09
N ILE A 648 16.82 21.45 15.74
CA ILE A 648 16.85 21.23 17.19
C ILE A 648 17.53 19.90 17.51
N ASN A 649 17.13 18.84 16.81
CA ASN A 649 17.44 17.46 17.20
C ASN A 649 18.45 16.78 16.27
N ILE A 650 19.72 17.19 16.34
CA ILE A 650 20.82 16.57 15.58
C ILE A 650 21.54 15.53 16.46
N ALA A 651 21.60 14.28 15.99
CA ALA A 651 22.26 13.17 16.68
C ALA A 651 23.71 13.50 17.08
N ARG A 652 24.14 13.03 18.26
CA ARG A 652 25.49 13.26 18.82
C ARG A 652 26.23 11.94 19.08
N PHE A 653 26.43 11.17 18.02
CA PHE A 653 27.13 9.89 18.06
C PHE A 653 28.47 9.97 18.82
N GLU A 654 28.67 9.08 19.79
CA GLU A 654 29.93 8.98 20.54
C GLU A 654 31.07 8.51 19.62
N THR A 655 32.29 9.03 19.86
CA THR A 655 33.45 8.76 18.99
C THR A 655 34.57 8.13 19.79
N THR A 656 35.07 6.98 19.35
CA THR A 656 36.21 6.28 19.99
C THR A 656 37.56 6.75 19.42
N ASN A 657 38.65 6.63 20.19
CA ASN A 657 40.00 7.00 19.73
C ASN A 657 40.47 6.16 18.52
N LYS A 658 39.99 4.91 18.41
CA LYS A 658 40.21 4.04 17.24
C LYS A 658 39.56 4.61 15.98
N LEU A 659 38.43 5.29 16.13
CA LEU A 659 37.71 5.95 15.04
C LEU A 659 38.47 7.14 14.46
N LYS A 660 38.99 8.00 15.33
CA LYS A 660 39.77 9.19 14.94
C LYS A 660 41.00 8.81 14.12
N ARG A 661 41.67 7.70 14.49
CA ARG A 661 42.79 7.15 13.74
C ARG A 661 42.39 6.57 12.39
N LYS A 662 41.25 5.87 12.31
CA LYS A 662 40.80 5.18 11.07
C LYS A 662 40.23 6.14 10.01
N ILE A 663 39.63 7.25 10.43
CA ILE A 663 39.08 8.27 9.50
C ILE A 663 40.18 9.22 8.97
N ASN A 664 41.43 9.10 9.46
CA ASN A 664 42.61 9.84 8.96
C ASN A 664 42.44 11.37 8.91
N LEU A 665 41.54 11.94 9.73
CA LEU A 665 41.28 13.38 9.78
C LEU A 665 42.14 14.03 10.87
N LYS A 666 43.12 14.85 10.47
CA LYS A 666 43.85 15.80 11.32
C LYS A 666 42.98 17.04 11.64
N LEU A 667 41.70 16.85 11.96
CA LEU A 667 40.82 17.98 12.29
C LEU A 667 40.97 18.31 13.78
N GLU A 668 41.50 19.50 14.07
CA GLU A 668 41.62 20.03 15.44
C GLU A 668 40.25 20.45 16.03
N ASP A 669 39.27 20.74 15.17
CA ASP A 669 37.92 21.16 15.56
C ASP A 669 36.94 19.97 15.72
N LYS A 670 36.35 19.86 16.92
CA LYS A 670 35.36 18.82 17.28
C LYS A 670 34.01 19.00 16.57
N SER A 671 33.62 20.23 16.21
CA SER A 671 32.34 20.53 15.58
C SER A 671 32.31 20.02 14.13
N LEU A 672 33.36 20.34 13.37
CA LEU A 672 33.58 19.91 11.99
C LEU A 672 33.61 18.38 11.88
N PHE A 673 34.29 17.72 12.83
CA PHE A 673 34.37 16.26 12.86
C PHE A 673 33.00 15.58 13.01
N LYS A 674 32.09 16.17 13.79
CA LYS A 674 30.74 15.63 14.01
C LYS A 674 29.89 15.71 12.74
N LEU A 675 29.98 16.82 12.01
CA LEU A 675 29.24 17.02 10.76
C LEU A 675 29.74 16.05 9.68
N GLU A 676 31.05 15.87 9.56
CA GLU A 676 31.65 14.88 8.64
C GLU A 676 31.25 13.43 8.98
N LEU A 677 31.13 13.09 10.27
CA LEU A 677 30.64 11.76 10.67
C LEU A 677 29.19 11.52 10.27
N LEU A 678 28.32 12.52 10.43
CA LEU A 678 26.92 12.45 10.01
C LEU A 678 26.81 12.33 8.48
N LYS A 679 27.62 13.08 7.74
CA LYS A 679 27.73 12.99 6.28
C LYS A 679 28.19 11.61 5.83
N LEU A 680 29.17 11.02 6.52
CA LEU A 680 29.64 9.65 6.23
C LEU A 680 28.53 8.62 6.45
N ASN A 681 27.81 8.68 7.58
CA ASN A 681 26.66 7.81 7.86
C ASN A 681 25.59 7.92 6.77
N LEU A 682 25.20 9.15 6.43
CA LEU A 682 24.21 9.43 5.39
C LEU A 682 24.59 8.76 4.07
N LYS A 683 25.83 8.91 3.60
CA LYS A 683 26.30 8.29 2.36
C LYS A 683 26.24 6.76 2.43
N ILE A 684 26.72 6.16 3.52
CA ILE A 684 26.76 4.70 3.69
C ILE A 684 25.35 4.10 3.76
N ASP A 685 24.44 4.76 4.46
CA ASP A 685 23.06 4.29 4.59
C ASP A 685 22.30 4.42 3.26
N LEU A 686 22.51 5.50 2.50
CA LEU A 686 21.96 5.65 1.15
C LEU A 686 22.52 4.63 0.16
N ARG A 687 23.82 4.31 0.21
CA ARG A 687 24.41 3.22 -0.60
C ARG A 687 23.80 1.87 -0.24
N SER A 688 23.62 1.60 1.04
CA SER A 688 22.99 0.37 1.53
C SER A 688 21.54 0.26 1.05
N TYR A 689 20.80 1.37 1.08
CA TYR A 689 19.46 1.47 0.52
C TYR A 689 19.45 1.16 -0.98
N LEU A 690 20.31 1.82 -1.76
CA LEU A 690 20.41 1.63 -3.21
C LEU A 690 20.80 0.20 -3.59
N LYS A 691 21.75 -0.41 -2.87
CA LYS A 691 22.14 -1.82 -3.03
C LYS A 691 20.96 -2.75 -2.86
N PHE A 692 20.16 -2.56 -1.81
CA PHE A 692 18.99 -3.39 -1.56
C PHE A 692 17.92 -3.21 -2.63
N VAL A 693 17.69 -1.98 -3.12
CA VAL A 693 16.81 -1.71 -4.27
C VAL A 693 17.24 -2.47 -5.52
N LEU A 694 18.53 -2.44 -5.87
CA LEU A 694 19.07 -3.20 -7.01
C LEU A 694 18.88 -4.71 -6.80
N ALA A 695 19.12 -5.21 -5.59
CA ALA A 695 18.94 -6.63 -5.26
C ALA A 695 17.47 -7.08 -5.38
N MET A 696 16.51 -6.25 -4.96
CA MET A 696 15.08 -6.54 -5.12
C MET A 696 14.69 -6.69 -6.59
N ASN A 697 15.21 -5.81 -7.46
CA ASN A 697 14.97 -5.88 -8.91
C ASN A 697 15.66 -7.10 -9.52
N TYR A 698 16.90 -7.40 -9.11
CA TYR A 698 17.62 -8.59 -9.56
C TYR A 698 16.95 -9.89 -9.09
N ALA A 699 16.31 -9.87 -7.92
CA ALA A 699 15.53 -11.00 -7.43
C ALA A 699 14.27 -11.25 -8.28
N LEU A 700 13.72 -10.22 -8.94
CA LEU A 700 12.60 -10.37 -9.87
C LEU A 700 13.02 -10.90 -11.25
N ASP A 701 14.18 -10.47 -11.77
CA ASP A 701 14.67 -10.89 -13.08
C ASP A 701 16.20 -11.04 -13.13
N ASP A 702 16.68 -12.26 -13.35
CA ASP A 702 18.10 -12.55 -13.49
C ASP A 702 18.71 -11.94 -14.76
N ASN A 703 17.89 -11.58 -15.75
CA ASN A 703 18.35 -10.98 -17.00
C ASN A 703 19.11 -9.65 -16.82
N ILE A 704 18.98 -9.00 -15.66
CA ILE A 704 19.75 -7.79 -15.34
C ILE A 704 21.26 -8.04 -15.51
N PHE A 705 21.76 -9.17 -15.02
CA PHE A 705 23.20 -9.48 -14.99
C PHE A 705 23.58 -10.80 -15.67
N ILE A 706 22.61 -11.62 -16.10
CA ILE A 706 22.90 -12.96 -16.63
C ILE A 706 23.89 -12.96 -17.80
N ASN A 707 23.74 -12.02 -18.73
CA ASN A 707 24.58 -11.95 -19.93
C ASN A 707 26.00 -11.52 -19.57
N ASP A 708 26.15 -10.60 -18.63
CA ASP A 708 27.47 -10.18 -18.13
C ASP A 708 28.20 -11.38 -17.49
N ILE A 709 27.48 -12.15 -16.65
CA ILE A 709 28.02 -13.33 -15.97
C ILE A 709 28.39 -14.44 -16.97
N LYS A 710 27.57 -14.67 -17.99
CA LYS A 710 27.85 -15.67 -19.04
C LYS A 710 29.11 -15.29 -19.82
N ASN A 711 29.21 -14.03 -20.25
CA ASN A 711 30.35 -13.54 -21.03
C ASN A 711 31.66 -13.60 -20.24
N SER A 712 31.64 -13.30 -18.94
CA SER A 712 32.84 -13.34 -18.09
C SER A 712 33.27 -14.76 -17.68
N LYS A 713 32.34 -15.73 -17.60
CA LYS A 713 32.69 -17.12 -17.24
C LYS A 713 33.47 -17.85 -18.34
N ILE A 714 33.39 -17.38 -19.57
CA ILE A 714 34.20 -17.88 -20.71
C ILE A 714 35.71 -17.67 -20.43
N SER A 715 36.10 -16.76 -19.52
CA SER A 715 37.50 -16.51 -19.11
C SER A 715 37.93 -17.16 -17.76
N ASN A 716 37.12 -18.07 -17.19
CA ASN A 716 37.45 -19.03 -16.10
C ASN A 716 38.00 -18.51 -14.73
N LYS A 717 37.84 -17.23 -14.34
CA LYS A 717 38.54 -16.70 -13.13
C LYS A 717 37.73 -16.10 -11.96
N PHE A 718 36.40 -15.94 -12.02
CA PHE A 718 35.67 -15.14 -11.01
C PHE A 718 34.31 -15.73 -10.56
N ASN A 719 33.90 -15.46 -9.31
CA ASN A 719 32.55 -15.77 -8.82
C ASN A 719 31.52 -14.71 -9.30
N ASN A 720 30.20 -14.99 -9.20
CA ASN A 720 29.16 -14.07 -9.71
C ASN A 720 29.18 -12.68 -9.05
N ASN A 721 29.51 -12.59 -7.76
CA ASN A 721 29.58 -11.31 -7.03
C ASN A 721 30.74 -10.45 -7.55
N ASP A 722 31.91 -11.05 -7.74
CA ASP A 722 33.12 -10.37 -8.23
C ASP A 722 32.90 -9.80 -9.64
N ILE A 723 32.22 -10.57 -10.50
CA ILE A 723 31.89 -10.14 -11.87
C ILE A 723 31.00 -8.90 -11.84
N ILE A 724 29.91 -8.92 -11.08
CA ILE A 724 28.96 -7.81 -11.03
C ILE A 724 29.63 -6.57 -10.40
N LYS A 725 30.42 -6.78 -9.34
CA LYS A 725 31.17 -5.70 -8.68
C LYS A 725 32.15 -5.04 -9.65
N LYS A 726 32.91 -5.83 -10.42
CA LYS A 726 33.84 -5.32 -11.43
C LYS A 726 33.11 -4.53 -12.52
N LEU A 727 32.03 -5.10 -13.08
CA LEU A 727 31.23 -4.46 -14.13
C LEU A 727 30.71 -3.08 -13.71
N LEU A 728 30.07 -2.99 -12.54
CA LEU A 728 29.52 -1.72 -12.07
C LEU A 728 30.61 -0.75 -11.61
N GLY A 729 31.74 -1.27 -11.11
CA GLY A 729 32.93 -0.47 -10.79
C GLY A 729 33.50 0.21 -12.04
N GLU A 730 33.68 -0.53 -13.14
CA GLU A 730 34.13 -0.01 -14.43
C GLU A 730 33.17 1.09 -14.96
N MET A 731 31.85 0.89 -14.83
CA MET A 731 30.84 1.89 -15.24
C MET A 731 30.85 3.17 -14.37
N LEU A 732 31.27 3.09 -13.11
CA LEU A 732 31.39 4.25 -12.24
C LEU A 732 32.65 5.08 -12.55
N GLY A 733 33.72 4.41 -12.97
CA GLY A 733 35.04 4.98 -13.24
C GLY A 733 35.98 4.90 -12.04
N ASN A 734 37.30 4.86 -12.30
CA ASN A 734 38.36 4.52 -11.35
C ASN A 734 38.31 5.31 -10.02
N LYS A 735 37.86 6.59 -10.05
CA LYS A 735 37.75 7.44 -8.85
C LYS A 735 36.85 6.84 -7.74
N TYR A 736 35.86 6.03 -8.12
CA TYR A 736 34.86 5.50 -7.20
C TYR A 736 35.09 4.03 -6.83
N GLU A 737 36.00 3.34 -7.53
CA GLU A 737 36.23 1.89 -7.40
C GLU A 737 36.73 1.51 -5.99
N GLU A 738 37.55 2.35 -5.36
CA GLU A 738 38.05 2.15 -3.98
C GLU A 738 36.97 2.26 -2.90
N ILE A 739 35.88 2.99 -3.18
CA ILE A 739 34.77 3.27 -2.25
C ILE A 739 33.57 2.34 -2.55
N PHE A 740 33.61 1.66 -3.70
CA PHE A 740 32.53 0.85 -4.23
C PHE A 740 32.41 -0.50 -3.51
N ASN A 741 31.38 -0.63 -2.66
CA ASN A 741 31.05 -1.87 -1.98
C ASN A 741 29.65 -2.37 -2.36
N LEU A 742 29.61 -3.43 -3.18
CA LEU A 742 28.42 -4.21 -3.56
C LEU A 742 28.56 -5.70 -3.19
N ASP A 743 29.35 -6.02 -2.17
CA ASP A 743 29.66 -7.41 -1.81
C ASP A 743 28.36 -8.23 -1.59
N ASN A 744 28.33 -9.49 -2.04
CA ASN A 744 27.20 -10.41 -1.87
C ASN A 744 25.87 -9.99 -2.56
N LEU A 745 25.87 -9.11 -3.58
CA LEU A 745 24.63 -8.73 -4.29
C LEU A 745 23.89 -9.95 -4.88
N HIS A 746 24.63 -10.91 -5.45
CA HIS A 746 24.05 -12.15 -5.99
C HIS A 746 23.41 -13.01 -4.89
N ASP A 747 23.97 -13.04 -3.68
CA ASP A 747 23.42 -13.83 -2.59
C ASP A 747 22.20 -13.14 -1.97
N LEU A 748 22.26 -11.80 -1.85
CA LEU A 748 21.15 -10.99 -1.37
C LEU A 748 19.89 -11.16 -2.23
N LYS A 749 20.01 -11.21 -3.56
CA LYS A 749 18.84 -11.49 -4.42
C LYS A 749 18.22 -12.86 -4.16
N GLU A 750 19.03 -13.87 -3.84
CA GLU A 750 18.56 -15.21 -3.49
C GLU A 750 17.85 -15.22 -2.15
N TYR A 751 18.38 -14.52 -1.16
CA TYR A 751 17.75 -14.38 0.16
C TYR A 751 16.39 -13.66 0.05
N ILE A 752 16.27 -12.63 -0.79
CA ILE A 752 14.99 -11.95 -1.04
C ILE A 752 13.94 -12.93 -1.60
N ARG A 753 14.32 -13.80 -2.56
CA ARG A 753 13.43 -14.84 -3.11
C ARG A 753 13.01 -15.86 -2.06
N ILE A 754 13.96 -16.37 -1.27
CA ILE A 754 13.74 -17.35 -0.20
C ILE A 754 12.75 -16.79 0.84
N SER A 755 12.96 -15.54 1.25
CA SER A 755 12.09 -14.83 2.19
C SER A 755 10.72 -14.44 1.62
N ASN A 756 10.51 -14.63 0.32
CA ASN A 756 9.33 -14.19 -0.41
C ASN A 756 9.07 -12.67 -0.25
N MET A 757 10.11 -11.85 -0.01
CA MET A 757 10.02 -10.39 0.16
C MET A 757 10.14 -9.64 -1.18
N LEU A 758 9.60 -10.24 -2.25
CA LEU A 758 9.55 -9.68 -3.60
C LEU A 758 8.36 -8.72 -3.75
N ASP A 759 8.42 -7.83 -4.74
CA ASP A 759 7.25 -7.03 -5.12
C ASP A 759 6.27 -7.86 -5.96
N HIS A 760 5.36 -8.58 -5.29
CA HIS A 760 4.37 -9.44 -5.96
C HIS A 760 3.46 -8.67 -6.92
N SER A 761 3.33 -7.35 -6.79
CA SER A 761 2.50 -6.54 -7.68
C SER A 761 3.04 -6.48 -9.11
N LEU A 762 4.34 -6.73 -9.30
CA LEU A 762 5.00 -6.75 -10.62
C LEU A 762 4.97 -8.13 -11.27
N VAL A 763 4.75 -9.18 -10.50
CA VAL A 763 4.72 -10.56 -10.99
C VAL A 763 3.38 -10.82 -11.70
N LYS A 764 3.40 -11.36 -12.93
CA LYS A 764 2.18 -11.66 -13.70
C LYS A 764 1.34 -12.77 -13.06
N SER A 765 1.99 -13.81 -12.54
CA SER A 765 1.39 -14.82 -11.66
C SER A 765 1.97 -14.71 -10.25
N PRO A 766 1.38 -13.90 -9.34
CA PRO A 766 1.97 -13.59 -8.04
C PRO A 766 2.29 -14.80 -7.16
N LEU A 767 1.58 -15.92 -7.35
CA LEU A 767 1.82 -17.15 -6.58
C LEU A 767 3.08 -17.90 -7.02
N MET A 768 3.71 -17.54 -8.14
CA MET A 768 4.93 -18.19 -8.62
C MET A 768 6.09 -18.15 -7.60
N ASN A 769 6.17 -17.07 -6.83
CA ASN A 769 7.20 -16.90 -5.81
C ASN A 769 7.15 -17.99 -4.73
N TYR A 770 5.97 -18.54 -4.45
CA TYR A 770 5.76 -19.60 -3.44
C TYR A 770 6.26 -20.97 -3.89
N TYR A 771 6.53 -21.14 -5.19
CA TYR A 771 7.09 -22.36 -5.75
C TYR A 771 8.62 -22.30 -5.87
N TYR A 772 9.24 -21.14 -5.65
CA TYR A 772 10.67 -20.92 -5.90
C TYR A 772 11.57 -21.88 -5.11
N LEU A 773 11.29 -22.08 -3.83
CA LEU A 773 12.07 -22.98 -2.98
C LEU A 773 11.95 -24.44 -3.44
N SER A 774 10.73 -24.91 -3.70
CA SER A 774 10.51 -26.26 -4.24
C SER A 774 11.14 -26.44 -5.63
N TYR A 775 11.18 -25.38 -6.45
CA TYR A 775 11.89 -25.40 -7.71
C TYR A 775 13.40 -25.56 -7.54
N LYS A 776 13.98 -24.80 -6.61
CA LYS A 776 15.41 -24.85 -6.30
C LYS A 776 15.86 -26.25 -5.88
N ASP A 777 15.01 -27.00 -5.16
CA ASP A 777 15.27 -28.39 -4.78
C ASP A 777 15.25 -29.37 -5.96
N CYS A 778 14.40 -29.13 -6.95
CA CYS A 778 14.36 -29.95 -8.17
C CYS A 778 15.58 -29.71 -9.09
N TYR A 779 16.37 -28.67 -8.85
CA TYR A 779 17.47 -28.28 -9.74
C TYR A 779 18.75 -29.07 -9.43
N PRO A 780 19.38 -29.74 -10.43
CA PRO A 780 20.62 -30.51 -10.21
C PRO A 780 21.74 -29.65 -9.64
N LYS A 781 22.39 -30.11 -8.56
CA LYS A 781 23.52 -29.41 -7.90
C LYS A 781 24.71 -29.11 -8.84
N GLU A 782 24.82 -29.83 -9.95
CA GLU A 782 25.86 -29.69 -10.97
C GLU A 782 25.70 -28.43 -11.84
N LEU A 783 24.47 -27.88 -11.94
CA LEU A 783 24.19 -26.66 -12.68
C LEU A 783 24.36 -25.45 -11.75
N LYS A 784 25.42 -24.65 -11.98
CA LYS A 784 25.87 -23.60 -11.04
C LYS A 784 24.91 -22.41 -10.86
N THR A 785 23.94 -22.15 -11.74
CA THR A 785 23.07 -20.96 -11.65
C THR A 785 21.66 -21.23 -12.21
N ILE A 786 20.66 -21.08 -11.34
CA ILE A 786 19.24 -21.02 -11.73
C ILE A 786 18.96 -19.62 -12.27
N ASN A 787 18.33 -19.53 -13.44
CA ASN A 787 17.88 -18.27 -14.02
C ASN A 787 16.37 -18.14 -13.83
N VAL A 788 15.93 -16.99 -13.35
CA VAL A 788 14.54 -16.71 -13.02
C VAL A 788 14.13 -15.37 -13.60
N ASN A 789 12.96 -15.33 -14.23
CA ASN A 789 12.28 -14.11 -14.62
C ASN A 789 10.81 -14.18 -14.17
N PHE A 790 10.47 -13.46 -13.11
CA PHE A 790 9.12 -13.38 -12.58
C PHE A 790 8.23 -12.35 -13.30
N VAL A 791 8.83 -11.45 -14.10
CA VAL A 791 8.16 -10.31 -14.72
C VAL A 791 7.51 -10.67 -16.06
N ASN A 792 8.25 -11.33 -16.95
CA ASN A 792 7.86 -11.54 -18.34
C ASN A 792 7.13 -12.84 -18.61
N TYR A 793 6.95 -13.71 -17.61
CA TYR A 793 6.27 -14.98 -17.84
C TYR A 793 4.77 -14.75 -18.06
N ILE A 794 4.36 -14.77 -19.33
CA ILE A 794 2.97 -14.71 -19.75
C ILE A 794 2.49 -16.15 -19.98
N VAL A 795 1.36 -16.47 -19.38
CA VAL A 795 0.64 -17.76 -19.50
C VAL A 795 0.25 -18.08 -20.96
N SER A 796 0.30 -17.11 -21.87
CA SER A 796 -0.08 -17.23 -23.28
C SER A 796 1.08 -17.33 -24.27
N LYS A 797 2.34 -17.36 -23.82
CA LYS A 797 3.45 -17.91 -24.62
C LYS A 797 3.77 -19.30 -24.12
N PRO A 798 2.91 -20.30 -24.40
CA PRO A 798 3.25 -21.65 -24.05
C PRO A 798 4.27 -22.18 -25.04
N GLU A 799 5.53 -22.11 -24.65
CA GLU A 799 6.24 -23.38 -24.45
C GLU A 799 5.82 -23.91 -23.06
N ILE A 800 4.51 -24.11 -22.82
CA ILE A 800 4.03 -24.85 -21.66
C ILE A 800 4.27 -26.31 -22.04
N LEU A 801 5.52 -26.71 -21.80
CA LEU A 801 6.05 -28.04 -22.06
C LEU A 801 5.15 -29.04 -21.32
N THR A 802 4.44 -29.86 -22.10
CA THR A 802 3.57 -30.94 -21.62
C THR A 802 4.39 -31.98 -20.86
N ASN A 803 4.51 -31.74 -19.57
CA ASN A 803 4.62 -32.67 -18.46
C ASN A 803 4.88 -31.78 -17.25
N ARG A 804 4.46 -32.18 -16.06
CA ARG A 804 4.83 -31.51 -14.80
C ARG A 804 6.37 -31.38 -14.55
N SER A 805 7.27 -31.51 -15.55
CA SER A 805 8.70 -31.76 -15.41
C SER A 805 9.66 -30.80 -16.14
N THR A 806 9.22 -29.67 -16.69
CA THR A 806 10.13 -28.63 -17.19
C THR A 806 9.66 -27.26 -16.71
N CYS A 807 10.37 -26.75 -15.71
CA CYS A 807 9.91 -25.76 -14.75
C CYS A 807 9.50 -24.40 -15.34
N PHE A 808 8.52 -23.77 -14.68
CA PHE A 808 8.04 -22.38 -14.85
C PHE A 808 9.13 -21.29 -14.83
N PHE A 809 10.34 -21.66 -14.45
CA PHE A 809 11.50 -20.80 -14.37
C PHE A 809 12.43 -21.13 -15.55
N ASN A 810 12.33 -20.33 -16.61
CA ASN A 810 13.07 -20.52 -17.85
C ASN A 810 14.53 -20.93 -17.63
N ASN A 811 14.92 -22.10 -18.15
CA ASN A 811 16.31 -22.47 -18.27
C ASN A 811 16.59 -23.03 -19.67
N LEU A 812 16.93 -22.13 -20.59
CA LEU A 812 17.39 -22.44 -21.96
C LEU A 812 18.54 -23.48 -21.98
N ASN A 813 19.30 -23.60 -20.88
CA ASN A 813 20.36 -24.60 -20.75
C ASN A 813 19.84 -26.04 -20.55
N TYR A 814 18.58 -26.22 -20.11
CA TYR A 814 17.96 -27.53 -19.88
C TYR A 814 17.38 -28.13 -21.17
N GLU A 815 16.88 -27.30 -22.09
CA GLU A 815 16.50 -27.75 -23.43
C GLU A 815 17.71 -28.31 -24.19
N ASN A 816 18.83 -27.59 -24.15
CA ASN A 816 20.07 -28.02 -24.82
C ASN A 816 20.69 -29.29 -24.22
N SER A 817 20.47 -29.61 -22.94
CA SER A 817 20.98 -30.84 -22.31
C SER A 817 20.08 -32.06 -22.58
N ILE A 818 18.76 -31.87 -22.71
CA ILE A 818 17.83 -32.93 -23.13
C ILE A 818 18.01 -33.26 -24.62
N ILE A 819 18.20 -32.24 -25.46
CA ILE A 819 18.43 -32.43 -26.90
C ILE A 819 19.76 -33.18 -27.15
N LYS A 820 20.81 -32.92 -26.35
CA LYS A 820 22.07 -33.67 -26.41
C LYS A 820 21.97 -35.12 -25.89
N THR A 821 21.08 -35.39 -24.92
CA THR A 821 20.92 -36.75 -24.37
C THR A 821 20.02 -37.66 -25.21
N LYS A 822 19.11 -37.11 -26.03
CA LYS A 822 18.31 -37.91 -26.98
C LYS A 822 19.15 -38.63 -28.04
N ASN A 823 20.29 -38.07 -28.46
CA ASN A 823 21.15 -38.70 -29.47
C ASN A 823 22.13 -39.76 -28.90
N ASN A 824 22.23 -39.89 -27.58
CA ASN A 824 23.18 -40.81 -26.92
C ASN A 824 22.53 -41.94 -26.09
N CYS A 825 21.21 -42.12 -26.09
CA CYS A 825 20.59 -43.34 -25.51
C CYS A 825 20.74 -44.51 -26.52
N LYS A 826 21.98 -44.96 -26.77
CA LYS A 826 22.30 -46.29 -27.30
C LYS A 826 23.09 -47.05 -26.24
N ASN A 827 22.60 -48.24 -25.93
CA ASN A 827 23.12 -49.23 -24.99
C ASN A 827 22.90 -48.95 -23.50
N ASN A 828 22.20 -49.90 -22.89
CA ASN A 828 21.99 -50.15 -21.46
C ASN A 828 23.02 -49.47 -20.55
N HIS A 829 22.65 -48.33 -19.96
CA HIS A 829 22.72 -48.02 -18.51
C HIS A 829 22.27 -46.55 -18.29
N ILE A 830 21.15 -46.39 -17.59
CA ILE A 830 20.66 -45.15 -16.95
C ILE A 830 20.39 -43.96 -17.92
N CYS A 831 19.35 -44.05 -18.75
CA CYS A 831 18.62 -42.83 -19.11
C CYS A 831 17.86 -42.43 -17.82
N ILE A 832 18.27 -41.35 -17.15
CA ILE A 832 17.61 -40.85 -15.93
C ILE A 832 16.17 -40.49 -16.33
N LYS A 833 15.22 -41.41 -16.10
CA LYS A 833 13.81 -41.04 -15.95
C LYS A 833 13.78 -40.02 -14.84
N SER A 834 13.67 -38.74 -15.18
CA SER A 834 13.46 -37.67 -14.20
C SER A 834 12.27 -38.10 -13.35
N LYS A 835 12.50 -38.38 -12.06
CA LYS A 835 11.40 -38.41 -11.09
C LYS A 835 10.59 -37.14 -11.35
N SER A 836 9.29 -37.29 -11.61
CA SER A 836 8.36 -36.19 -11.86
C SER A 836 8.59 -35.09 -10.80
N CYS A 837 9.20 -33.96 -11.17
CA CYS A 837 9.38 -32.83 -10.26
C CYS A 837 7.97 -32.30 -9.93
N ASN A 838 7.39 -32.72 -8.82
CA ASN A 838 6.06 -32.32 -8.43
C ASN A 838 6.15 -30.97 -7.69
N MET A 839 6.30 -29.87 -8.45
CA MET A 839 6.37 -28.52 -7.89
C MET A 839 5.10 -28.21 -7.10
N LYS A 840 5.26 -27.92 -5.81
CA LYS A 840 4.17 -27.51 -4.91
C LYS A 840 4.55 -26.18 -4.26
N ILE A 841 3.56 -25.51 -3.66
CA ILE A 841 3.84 -24.40 -2.78
C ILE A 841 4.71 -24.88 -1.62
N ASP A 842 5.79 -24.17 -1.37
CA ASP A 842 6.68 -24.47 -0.26
C ASP A 842 6.03 -24.12 1.09
N SER A 843 6.23 -25.02 2.07
CA SER A 843 5.64 -24.89 3.40
C SER A 843 6.14 -23.68 4.19
N PHE A 844 7.40 -23.27 4.01
CA PHE A 844 7.98 -22.11 4.69
C PHE A 844 7.38 -20.81 4.16
N THR A 845 7.32 -20.66 2.83
CA THR A 845 6.73 -19.47 2.19
C THR A 845 5.22 -19.37 2.41
N ALA A 846 4.51 -20.49 2.52
CA ALA A 846 3.10 -20.51 2.90
C ALA A 846 2.90 -20.11 4.37
N LYS A 847 3.69 -20.71 5.29
CA LYS A 847 3.57 -20.46 6.73
C LYS A 847 3.91 -19.01 7.09
N TYR A 848 4.98 -18.46 6.52
CA TYR A 848 5.49 -17.10 6.79
C TYR A 848 5.28 -16.16 5.60
N ASN A 849 4.08 -16.22 5.03
CA ASN A 849 3.65 -15.37 3.93
C ASN A 849 3.63 -13.88 4.35
N PRO A 850 4.27 -12.94 3.61
CA PRO A 850 4.28 -11.52 3.95
C PRO A 850 2.96 -10.78 3.71
N ARG A 851 2.00 -11.34 2.99
CA ARG A 851 0.78 -10.61 2.59
C ARG A 851 -0.46 -11.50 2.60
N PHE A 852 -1.62 -10.86 2.68
CA PHE A 852 -2.86 -11.54 2.36
C PHE A 852 -2.88 -11.91 0.87
N VAL A 853 -3.18 -13.17 0.56
CA VAL A 853 -3.34 -13.67 -0.80
C VAL A 853 -4.82 -13.62 -1.16
N HIS A 854 -5.17 -12.90 -2.22
CA HIS A 854 -6.58 -12.79 -2.61
C HIS A 854 -7.07 -14.05 -3.34
N MET A 855 -8.36 -14.38 -3.19
CA MET A 855 -8.95 -15.58 -3.80
C MET A 855 -8.79 -15.64 -5.33
N HIS A 856 -8.94 -14.50 -6.04
CA HIS A 856 -8.74 -14.47 -7.50
C HIS A 856 -7.32 -14.91 -7.90
N GLU A 857 -6.28 -14.64 -7.09
CA GLU A 857 -4.93 -15.09 -7.36
C GLU A 857 -4.82 -16.62 -7.27
N CYS A 858 -5.49 -17.23 -6.28
CA CYS A 858 -5.57 -18.69 -6.15
C CYS A 858 -6.36 -19.32 -7.30
N ILE A 859 -7.46 -18.69 -7.73
CA ILE A 859 -8.27 -19.17 -8.86
C ILE A 859 -7.47 -19.10 -10.16
N LEU A 860 -6.81 -17.97 -10.45
CA LEU A 860 -5.93 -17.85 -11.62
C LEU A 860 -4.83 -18.90 -11.61
N ASN A 861 -4.17 -19.13 -10.47
CA ASN A 861 -3.17 -20.19 -10.33
C ASN A 861 -3.74 -21.59 -10.62
N SER A 862 -4.97 -21.86 -10.18
CA SER A 862 -5.64 -23.12 -10.48
C SER A 862 -6.00 -23.24 -11.96
N ILE A 863 -6.51 -22.17 -12.57
CA ILE A 863 -6.81 -22.09 -14.01
C ILE A 863 -5.53 -22.43 -14.79
N HIS A 864 -4.41 -21.77 -14.48
CA HIS A 864 -3.13 -22.01 -15.15
C HIS A 864 -2.64 -23.46 -14.96
N SER A 865 -2.82 -24.02 -13.76
CA SER A 865 -2.43 -25.40 -13.47
C SER A 865 -3.24 -26.42 -14.28
N ILE A 866 -4.55 -26.21 -14.40
CA ILE A 866 -5.45 -27.09 -15.17
C ILE A 866 -5.13 -27.01 -16.67
N ILE A 867 -4.94 -25.80 -17.21
CA ILE A 867 -4.55 -25.57 -18.61
C ILE A 867 -3.20 -26.23 -18.91
N ALA A 868 -2.22 -26.09 -18.02
CA ALA A 868 -0.89 -26.69 -18.20
C ALA A 868 -0.90 -28.22 -18.16
N GLU A 869 -1.91 -28.83 -17.53
CA GLU A 869 -2.15 -30.28 -17.59
C GLU A 869 -2.86 -30.72 -18.88
N GLY A 870 -3.21 -29.78 -19.77
CA GLY A 870 -3.99 -30.04 -20.98
C GLY A 870 -5.45 -30.39 -20.71
N LYS A 871 -5.95 -30.10 -19.50
CA LYS A 871 -7.31 -30.42 -19.07
C LYS A 871 -8.26 -29.25 -19.30
N ILE A 872 -9.50 -29.58 -19.67
CA ILE A 872 -10.58 -28.59 -19.77
C ILE A 872 -11.00 -28.17 -18.37
N ILE A 873 -11.21 -26.88 -18.18
CA ILE A 873 -11.75 -26.34 -16.93
C ILE A 873 -13.26 -26.62 -16.94
N ASN A 874 -13.71 -27.43 -15.99
CA ASN A 874 -15.12 -27.80 -15.85
C ASN A 874 -15.46 -28.06 -14.38
N LYS A 875 -16.76 -28.13 -14.07
CA LYS A 875 -17.28 -28.53 -12.74
C LYS A 875 -16.68 -27.75 -11.55
N GLY A 876 -16.25 -26.51 -11.80
CA GLY A 876 -15.70 -25.59 -10.81
C GLY A 876 -14.44 -26.08 -10.12
N GLU A 877 -13.68 -26.96 -10.78
CA GLU A 877 -12.42 -27.49 -10.25
C GLU A 877 -11.45 -26.35 -9.88
N GLU A 878 -11.44 -25.28 -10.68
CA GLU A 878 -10.62 -24.10 -10.47
C GLU A 878 -10.93 -23.38 -9.15
N ILE A 879 -12.20 -23.29 -8.78
CA ILE A 879 -12.63 -22.66 -7.52
C ILE A 879 -12.37 -23.61 -6.34
N LYS A 880 -12.68 -24.90 -6.48
CA LYS A 880 -12.46 -25.92 -5.44
C LYS A 880 -10.98 -26.03 -5.05
N ASN A 881 -10.09 -26.06 -6.05
CA ASN A 881 -8.65 -26.10 -5.82
C ASN A 881 -8.13 -24.79 -5.22
N ALA A 882 -8.66 -23.65 -5.69
CA ALA A 882 -8.31 -22.34 -5.15
C ALA A 882 -8.71 -22.18 -3.68
N ILE A 883 -9.88 -22.64 -3.25
CA ILE A 883 -10.32 -22.57 -1.84
C ILE A 883 -9.35 -23.33 -0.94
N LYS A 884 -8.90 -24.51 -1.34
CA LYS A 884 -7.89 -25.28 -0.59
C LYS A 884 -6.58 -24.50 -0.46
N LEU A 885 -6.13 -23.91 -1.56
CA LEU A 885 -4.89 -23.12 -1.59
C LEU A 885 -5.00 -21.83 -0.76
N PHE A 886 -6.12 -21.12 -0.87
CA PHE A 886 -6.43 -19.91 -0.12
C PHE A 886 -6.41 -20.18 1.39
N LYS A 887 -6.98 -21.31 1.84
CA LYS A 887 -6.87 -21.75 3.23
C LYS A 887 -5.42 -21.97 3.65
N ILE A 888 -4.62 -22.67 2.84
CA ILE A 888 -3.21 -22.93 3.15
C ILE A 888 -2.40 -21.63 3.29
N LEU A 889 -2.66 -20.63 2.44
CA LEU A 889 -1.87 -19.40 2.37
C LEU A 889 -2.31 -18.30 3.36
N ASN A 890 -3.56 -18.36 3.85
CA ASN A 890 -4.13 -17.31 4.70
C ASN A 890 -4.63 -17.79 6.08
N THR A 891 -4.67 -19.10 6.37
CA THR A 891 -5.17 -19.62 7.67
C THR A 891 -4.15 -20.54 8.35
N GLU A 892 -3.96 -20.38 9.67
CA GLU A 892 -2.87 -21.06 10.40
C GLU A 892 -3.21 -22.43 11.01
N ASN A 893 -4.47 -22.85 11.11
CA ASN A 893 -4.84 -23.98 11.98
C ASN A 893 -5.78 -25.02 11.37
N LYS A 894 -5.32 -26.29 11.41
CA LYS A 894 -6.13 -27.52 11.26
C LYS A 894 -7.11 -27.78 12.42
N LYS A 895 -7.13 -26.93 13.47
CA LYS A 895 -7.94 -27.11 14.70
C LYS A 895 -9.25 -26.32 14.73
N TYR A 896 -9.46 -25.39 13.81
CA TYR A 896 -10.71 -24.63 13.67
C TYR A 896 -11.57 -25.16 12.51
N GLU A 897 -11.64 -26.49 12.39
CA GLU A 897 -12.61 -27.13 11.48
C GLU A 897 -14.06 -27.05 12.00
N ASN A 898 -14.31 -26.47 13.18
CA ASN A 898 -15.66 -26.57 13.75
C ASN A 898 -16.48 -25.28 13.88
N GLU A 899 -15.92 -24.05 13.87
CA GLU A 899 -16.81 -22.87 14.03
C GLU A 899 -16.36 -21.69 13.15
N ASN A 900 -17.30 -21.20 12.33
CA ASN A 900 -17.34 -20.02 11.45
C ASN A 900 -16.67 -20.02 10.05
N PHE A 901 -15.66 -20.85 9.74
CA PHE A 901 -15.19 -20.96 8.34
C PHE A 901 -16.07 -21.91 7.51
N HIS A 902 -16.70 -22.90 8.17
CA HIS A 902 -17.48 -23.94 7.51
C HIS A 902 -18.77 -23.41 6.86
N GLU A 903 -19.35 -22.30 7.34
CA GLU A 903 -20.64 -21.80 6.87
C GLU A 903 -20.58 -20.83 5.67
N ASN A 904 -19.46 -20.13 5.44
CA ASN A 904 -19.43 -19.03 4.44
C ASN A 904 -18.74 -19.40 3.12
N TYR A 905 -17.72 -20.26 3.13
CA TYR A 905 -16.90 -20.54 1.92
C TYR A 905 -16.44 -22.00 1.80
N SER A 906 -17.01 -22.92 2.59
CA SER A 906 -16.82 -24.37 2.38
C SER A 906 -17.69 -24.86 1.20
N ASN A 907 -17.89 -26.17 1.01
CA ASN A 907 -18.53 -26.77 -0.18
C ASN A 907 -19.88 -26.17 -0.64
N ASP A 908 -20.49 -25.26 0.11
CA ASP A 908 -21.75 -24.59 -0.20
C ASP A 908 -21.64 -23.50 -1.28
N VAL A 909 -20.48 -22.84 -1.45
CA VAL A 909 -20.28 -21.85 -2.53
C VAL A 909 -20.36 -22.50 -3.91
N TYR A 910 -20.03 -23.79 -3.98
CA TYR A 910 -20.08 -24.56 -5.21
C TYR A 910 -20.83 -25.85 -4.96
N SER A 911 -22.11 -25.89 -5.31
CA SER A 911 -22.87 -27.14 -5.30
C SER A 911 -23.01 -27.67 -6.72
N ASP A 912 -22.59 -28.93 -6.90
CA ASP A 912 -22.88 -29.69 -8.11
C ASP A 912 -24.26 -30.32 -7.90
N ILE A 913 -25.28 -29.71 -8.53
CA ILE A 913 -26.68 -30.12 -8.36
C ILE A 913 -26.83 -31.60 -8.75
N ASN A 914 -26.02 -32.10 -9.69
CA ASN A 914 -26.07 -33.51 -10.09
C ASN A 914 -25.53 -34.45 -9.01
N ASN A 915 -24.52 -34.07 -8.23
CA ASN A 915 -24.02 -34.92 -7.14
C ASN A 915 -25.00 -35.02 -5.96
N ILE A 916 -25.88 -34.02 -5.78
CA ILE A 916 -27.01 -34.10 -4.84
C ILE A 916 -28.00 -35.18 -5.27
N LEU A 917 -27.91 -35.67 -6.51
CA LEU A 917 -28.87 -36.56 -7.13
C LEU A 917 -28.27 -37.93 -7.53
N ASP A 918 -26.95 -38.03 -7.72
CA ASP A 918 -26.25 -39.20 -8.31
C ASP A 918 -25.44 -40.05 -7.31
N SER A 919 -25.97 -40.32 -6.11
CA SER A 919 -25.37 -41.33 -5.21
C SER A 919 -26.34 -42.47 -4.91
N SER A 920 -25.84 -43.68 -4.66
CA SER A 920 -26.59 -44.94 -4.60
C SER A 920 -27.53 -45.11 -3.38
N LYS A 921 -28.19 -44.04 -2.91
CA LYS A 921 -29.21 -44.02 -1.84
C LYS A 921 -30.29 -42.95 -2.13
N GLU A 922 -31.16 -43.25 -3.09
CA GLU A 922 -32.23 -42.39 -3.64
C GLU A 922 -33.08 -41.67 -2.55
N HIS A 923 -33.41 -42.34 -1.45
CA HIS A 923 -34.30 -41.82 -0.41
C HIS A 923 -33.67 -40.70 0.46
N LYS A 924 -32.36 -40.75 0.74
CA LYS A 924 -31.63 -39.72 1.50
C LYS A 924 -31.36 -38.47 0.65
N LEU A 925 -31.23 -38.64 -0.66
CA LEU A 925 -30.95 -37.57 -1.62
C LEU A 925 -32.21 -36.78 -1.94
N LYS A 926 -33.35 -37.46 -2.10
CA LYS A 926 -34.66 -36.80 -2.19
C LYS A 926 -34.89 -35.91 -0.98
N GLN A 927 -34.59 -36.38 0.23
CA GLN A 927 -34.68 -35.58 1.46
C GLN A 927 -33.70 -34.40 1.48
N LYS A 928 -32.44 -34.60 1.09
CA LYS A 928 -31.43 -33.52 1.03
C LYS A 928 -31.76 -32.47 -0.03
N PHE A 929 -32.22 -32.88 -1.21
CA PHE A 929 -32.74 -32.00 -2.26
C PHE A 929 -33.95 -31.22 -1.75
N LEU A 930 -34.88 -31.91 -1.07
CA LEU A 930 -36.06 -31.31 -0.41
C LEU A 930 -35.72 -30.34 0.73
N GLU A 931 -34.50 -30.35 1.24
CA GLU A 931 -33.98 -29.44 2.28
C GLU A 931 -33.13 -28.29 1.70
N THR A 932 -32.85 -28.28 0.39
CA THR A 932 -32.03 -27.23 -0.27
C THR A 932 -32.86 -26.10 -0.89
N HIS A 933 -32.18 -25.05 -1.36
CA HIS A 933 -32.78 -23.97 -2.17
C HIS A 933 -33.41 -24.47 -3.48
N PHE A 934 -33.17 -25.72 -3.87
CA PHE A 934 -33.62 -26.38 -5.11
C PHE A 934 -34.81 -27.31 -4.94
N LYS A 935 -35.37 -27.45 -3.74
CA LYS A 935 -36.43 -28.42 -3.41
C LYS A 935 -37.73 -28.37 -4.25
N TYR A 936 -37.88 -27.37 -5.11
CA TYR A 936 -39.03 -27.20 -6.02
C TYR A 936 -38.65 -27.15 -7.50
N PHE A 937 -37.42 -27.53 -7.85
CA PHE A 937 -37.24 -28.17 -9.14
C PHE A 937 -38.15 -29.39 -9.17
N ASP A 938 -38.98 -29.47 -10.20
CA ASP A 938 -39.73 -30.69 -10.46
C ASP A 938 -38.69 -31.80 -10.70
N PHE A 939 -38.65 -32.77 -9.78
CA PHE A 939 -37.60 -33.78 -9.75
C PHE A 939 -37.60 -34.59 -11.06
N ASP A 940 -38.79 -34.78 -11.65
CA ASP A 940 -38.98 -35.52 -12.89
C ASP A 940 -38.61 -34.68 -14.12
N ASP A 941 -38.96 -33.38 -14.16
CA ASP A 941 -38.49 -32.46 -15.23
C ASP A 941 -36.96 -32.27 -15.16
N TYR A 942 -36.38 -32.21 -13.96
CA TYR A 942 -34.94 -32.11 -13.77
C TYR A 942 -34.24 -33.40 -14.21
N LEU A 943 -34.77 -34.59 -13.87
CA LEU A 943 -34.23 -35.89 -14.32
C LEU A 943 -34.21 -36.03 -15.83
N PHE A 944 -35.19 -35.46 -16.54
CA PHE A 944 -35.23 -35.43 -18.00
C PHE A 944 -34.09 -34.57 -18.59
N VAL A 945 -33.72 -33.48 -17.92
CA VAL A 945 -32.71 -32.51 -18.38
C VAL A 945 -31.28 -32.86 -17.93
N ALA A 946 -31.12 -33.42 -16.73
CA ALA A 946 -29.85 -33.72 -16.07
C ALA A 946 -29.11 -34.93 -16.67
N LYS A 947 -29.81 -35.79 -17.43
CA LYS A 947 -29.16 -36.87 -18.18
C LYS A 947 -28.17 -36.34 -19.24
N GLU A 948 -28.34 -35.11 -19.72
CA GLU A 948 -27.54 -34.52 -20.80
C GLU A 948 -26.66 -33.32 -20.39
N ARG A 949 -26.95 -32.62 -19.28
CA ARG A 949 -26.28 -31.35 -18.90
C ARG A 949 -25.92 -31.27 -17.42
N VAL A 950 -24.86 -30.53 -17.12
CA VAL A 950 -24.40 -30.19 -15.77
C VAL A 950 -24.85 -28.78 -15.40
N ILE A 951 -25.47 -28.61 -14.23
CA ILE A 951 -25.81 -27.29 -13.69
C ILE A 951 -25.02 -27.06 -12.40
N ASN A 952 -24.20 -26.01 -12.43
CA ASN A 952 -23.39 -25.59 -11.30
C ASN A 952 -24.08 -24.42 -10.59
N TYR A 953 -24.21 -24.47 -9.27
CA TYR A 953 -24.72 -23.32 -8.51
C TYR A 953 -23.62 -22.64 -7.71
N LEU A 954 -23.58 -21.31 -7.83
CA LEU A 954 -22.63 -20.46 -7.14
C LEU A 954 -23.32 -19.27 -6.47
N GLU A 955 -23.06 -19.06 -5.18
CA GLU A 955 -23.61 -17.96 -4.40
C GLU A 955 -22.51 -17.09 -3.78
N TYR A 956 -22.59 -15.78 -4.02
CA TYR A 956 -21.63 -14.78 -3.53
C TYR A 956 -22.36 -13.52 -3.02
N ALA A 957 -21.69 -12.79 -2.11
CA ALA A 957 -22.21 -11.58 -1.47
C ALA A 957 -23.58 -11.81 -0.79
N LYS A 958 -23.73 -12.97 -0.12
CA LYS A 958 -24.97 -13.47 0.50
C LYS A 958 -25.66 -12.48 1.45
N TYR A 959 -24.88 -11.63 2.12
CA TYR A 959 -25.35 -10.67 3.11
C TYR A 959 -25.74 -9.31 2.53
N GLU A 960 -25.50 -9.09 1.24
CA GLU A 960 -25.94 -7.89 0.52
C GLU A 960 -27.16 -8.25 -0.32
N LYS A 961 -28.22 -7.44 -0.32
CA LYS A 961 -29.40 -7.63 -1.17
C LYS A 961 -29.68 -6.38 -1.99
N LYS A 962 -29.96 -6.54 -3.28
CA LYS A 962 -30.37 -5.45 -4.16
C LYS A 962 -31.72 -5.71 -4.82
N ASP A 963 -32.52 -4.65 -4.86
CA ASP A 963 -33.82 -4.64 -5.54
C ASP A 963 -33.71 -4.16 -6.99
N LYS A 964 -32.65 -3.41 -7.32
CA LYS A 964 -32.37 -2.86 -8.65
C LYS A 964 -30.91 -3.09 -9.02
N LEU A 965 -30.63 -3.18 -10.32
CA LEU A 965 -29.29 -3.42 -10.85
C LEU A 965 -29.00 -2.53 -12.06
N LYS A 966 -27.90 -1.80 -12.02
CA LYS A 966 -27.38 -1.03 -13.17
C LYS A 966 -26.40 -1.86 -13.99
N ILE A 967 -26.68 -2.00 -15.28
CA ILE A 967 -25.96 -2.86 -16.21
C ILE A 967 -25.32 -2.02 -17.31
N GLY A 968 -24.00 -2.03 -17.37
CA GLY A 968 -23.21 -1.45 -18.46
C GLY A 968 -23.00 -2.45 -19.59
N ILE A 969 -23.57 -2.19 -20.76
CA ILE A 969 -23.29 -2.94 -21.99
C ILE A 969 -22.11 -2.29 -22.74
N ILE A 970 -21.15 -3.10 -23.14
CA ILE A 970 -19.98 -2.65 -23.88
C ILE A 970 -20.23 -2.81 -25.38
N ASN A 971 -20.50 -1.69 -26.08
CA ASN A 971 -20.60 -1.64 -27.53
C ASN A 971 -19.20 -1.42 -28.11
N MET A 972 -18.50 -2.48 -28.46
CA MET A 972 -17.14 -2.42 -29.03
C MET A 972 -16.98 -3.31 -30.27
N LYS A 973 -16.06 -2.92 -31.15
CA LYS A 973 -15.68 -3.73 -32.32
C LYS A 973 -14.73 -4.86 -31.92
N ILE A 974 -15.02 -6.09 -32.36
CA ILE A 974 -14.10 -7.22 -32.31
C ILE A 974 -13.34 -7.25 -33.65
N ASN A 975 -12.02 -7.08 -33.61
CA ASN A 975 -11.24 -7.09 -34.84
C ASN A 975 -10.90 -8.52 -35.26
N ASN A 976 -11.07 -8.82 -36.55
CA ASN A 976 -10.70 -10.13 -37.10
C ASN A 976 -9.21 -10.44 -36.88
N GLU A 977 -8.34 -9.43 -36.94
CA GLU A 977 -6.90 -9.59 -36.68
C GLU A 977 -6.62 -10.11 -35.27
N ASP A 978 -7.37 -9.63 -34.26
CA ASP A 978 -7.23 -10.07 -32.88
C ASP A 978 -7.62 -11.56 -32.74
N LEU A 979 -8.72 -11.96 -33.40
CA LEU A 979 -9.17 -13.36 -33.47
C LEU A 979 -8.15 -14.26 -34.18
N GLU A 980 -7.65 -13.85 -35.35
CA GLU A 980 -6.61 -14.61 -36.05
C GLU A 980 -5.35 -14.76 -35.20
N SER A 981 -4.96 -13.71 -34.48
CA SER A 981 -3.84 -13.72 -33.55
C SER A 981 -4.03 -14.71 -32.39
N SER A 982 -5.24 -14.81 -31.83
CA SER A 982 -5.53 -15.79 -30.77
C SER A 982 -5.41 -17.22 -31.27
N PHE A 983 -5.91 -17.52 -32.48
CA PHE A 983 -5.70 -18.83 -33.12
C PHE A 983 -4.23 -19.14 -33.43
N LYS A 984 -3.38 -18.12 -33.58
CA LYS A 984 -1.92 -18.26 -33.78
C LYS A 984 -1.14 -18.32 -32.46
N LYS A 985 -1.79 -18.37 -31.29
CA LYS A 985 -1.15 -18.29 -29.95
C LYS A 985 -0.36 -16.99 -29.70
N VAL A 986 -0.69 -15.91 -30.41
CA VAL A 986 -0.04 -14.60 -30.27
C VAL A 986 -1.10 -13.50 -30.18
N PRO A 987 -1.95 -13.53 -29.14
CA PRO A 987 -3.03 -12.55 -28.97
C PRO A 987 -2.47 -11.12 -28.90
N ASN A 988 -3.25 -10.19 -29.43
CA ASN A 988 -2.86 -8.78 -29.46
C ASN A 988 -3.03 -8.13 -28.07
N ILE A 989 -1.93 -8.01 -27.34
CA ILE A 989 -1.83 -7.31 -26.06
C ILE A 989 -1.04 -6.00 -26.16
N LYS A 990 -1.20 -5.27 -27.27
CA LYS A 990 -0.57 -3.95 -27.47
C LYS A 990 -1.25 -2.85 -26.66
N SER A 991 -0.50 -1.80 -26.33
CA SER A 991 -0.93 -0.67 -25.49
C SER A 991 -2.26 -0.05 -25.94
N LYS A 992 -2.39 0.28 -27.24
CA LYS A 992 -3.61 0.89 -27.81
C LYS A 992 -4.89 0.10 -27.52
N ARG A 993 -4.82 -1.25 -27.51
CA ARG A 993 -5.98 -2.10 -27.22
C ARG A 993 -6.27 -2.15 -25.72
N LEU A 994 -5.23 -2.23 -24.88
CA LEU A 994 -5.36 -2.17 -23.43
C LEU A 994 -6.00 -0.86 -22.98
N GLU A 995 -5.62 0.27 -23.59
CA GLU A 995 -6.19 1.58 -23.29
C GLU A 995 -7.69 1.65 -23.60
N LYS A 996 -8.10 1.12 -24.75
CA LYS A 996 -9.51 1.04 -25.16
C LYS A 996 -10.33 0.25 -24.13
N ILE A 997 -9.86 -0.92 -23.72
CA ILE A 997 -10.56 -1.74 -22.69
C ILE A 997 -10.55 -1.04 -21.33
N SER A 998 -9.44 -0.42 -20.95
CA SER A 998 -9.32 0.34 -19.71
C SER A 998 -10.29 1.52 -19.69
N ALA A 999 -10.44 2.24 -20.81
CA ALA A 999 -11.40 3.32 -20.97
C ALA A 999 -12.85 2.85 -20.83
N LEU A 1000 -13.19 1.72 -21.45
CA LEU A 1000 -14.53 1.13 -21.34
C LEU A 1000 -14.86 0.72 -19.90
N LEU A 1001 -13.97 -0.01 -19.22
CA LEU A 1001 -14.15 -0.38 -17.81
C LEU A 1001 -14.28 0.85 -16.89
N ASN A 1002 -13.37 1.80 -17.03
CA ASN A 1002 -13.38 3.03 -16.23
C ASN A 1002 -14.67 3.83 -16.47
N THR A 1003 -15.12 3.94 -17.73
CA THR A 1003 -16.33 4.67 -18.10
C THR A 1003 -17.58 4.00 -17.56
N ALA A 1004 -17.65 2.66 -17.56
CA ALA A 1004 -18.76 1.93 -16.99
C ALA A 1004 -18.96 2.22 -15.50
N VAL A 1005 -17.88 2.13 -14.71
CA VAL A 1005 -17.93 2.41 -13.26
C VAL A 1005 -18.19 3.88 -12.98
N LYS A 1006 -17.60 4.81 -13.75
CA LYS A 1006 -17.89 6.26 -13.63
C LYS A 1006 -19.37 6.58 -13.86
N ASN A 1007 -20.05 5.83 -14.74
CA ASN A 1007 -21.48 5.94 -14.97
C ASN A 1007 -22.34 5.09 -14.01
N GLY A 1008 -21.74 4.48 -13.00
CA GLY A 1008 -22.44 3.74 -11.94
C GLY A 1008 -22.90 2.33 -12.33
N ALA A 1009 -22.28 1.70 -13.34
CA ALA A 1009 -22.54 0.29 -13.66
C ALA A 1009 -22.13 -0.64 -12.51
N GLU A 1010 -22.97 -1.62 -12.21
CA GLU A 1010 -22.80 -2.63 -11.15
C GLU A 1010 -22.59 -4.03 -11.73
N LEU A 1011 -23.05 -4.23 -12.97
CA LEU A 1011 -22.72 -5.36 -13.84
C LEU A 1011 -22.19 -4.81 -15.16
N ILE A 1012 -21.08 -5.34 -15.68
CA ILE A 1012 -20.49 -4.98 -16.98
C ILE A 1012 -20.46 -6.22 -17.86
N VAL A 1013 -20.96 -6.10 -19.09
CA VAL A 1013 -21.02 -7.22 -20.03
C VAL A 1013 -20.26 -6.88 -21.31
N PHE A 1014 -19.29 -7.72 -21.66
CA PHE A 1014 -18.53 -7.63 -22.90
C PHE A 1014 -19.03 -8.64 -23.95
N PRO A 1015 -18.82 -8.34 -25.25
CA PRO A 1015 -19.05 -9.28 -26.34
C PRO A 1015 -18.25 -10.59 -26.21
N GLU A 1016 -18.64 -11.61 -26.98
CA GLU A 1016 -17.88 -12.87 -27.05
C GLU A 1016 -16.47 -12.61 -27.60
N VAL A 1017 -15.46 -13.43 -27.27
CA VAL A 1017 -14.10 -13.38 -27.85
C VAL A 1017 -13.47 -11.98 -27.87
N SER A 1018 -13.72 -11.17 -26.85
CA SER A 1018 -13.34 -9.76 -26.80
C SER A 1018 -12.13 -9.48 -25.92
N ILE A 1019 -11.87 -10.33 -24.92
CA ILE A 1019 -10.81 -10.15 -23.92
C ILE A 1019 -9.77 -11.28 -24.01
N PRO A 1020 -8.48 -10.98 -24.23
CA PRO A 1020 -7.41 -11.98 -24.13
C PRO A 1020 -7.24 -12.46 -22.68
N VAL A 1021 -6.86 -13.73 -22.50
CA VAL A 1021 -6.72 -14.37 -21.17
C VAL A 1021 -5.70 -13.68 -20.28
N GLU A 1022 -4.70 -13.02 -20.87
CA GLU A 1022 -3.64 -12.26 -20.19
C GLU A 1022 -4.19 -11.12 -19.34
N TRP A 1023 -5.32 -10.54 -19.73
CA TRP A 1023 -5.96 -9.45 -19.00
C TRP A 1023 -6.99 -9.95 -17.98
N LEU A 1024 -7.28 -11.26 -17.91
CA LEU A 1024 -8.25 -11.82 -16.97
C LEU A 1024 -7.93 -11.45 -15.52
N GLY A 1025 -6.65 -11.48 -15.13
CA GLY A 1025 -6.22 -11.07 -13.79
C GLY A 1025 -6.42 -9.57 -13.52
N ALA A 1026 -6.19 -8.71 -14.51
CA ALA A 1026 -6.41 -7.27 -14.38
C ALA A 1026 -7.91 -6.93 -14.31
N VAL A 1027 -8.74 -7.59 -15.12
CA VAL A 1027 -10.19 -7.44 -15.10
C VAL A 1027 -10.77 -7.94 -13.77
N ALA A 1028 -10.27 -9.06 -13.24
CA ALA A 1028 -10.68 -9.58 -11.93
C ALA A 1028 -10.30 -8.65 -10.77
N ASP A 1029 -9.10 -8.08 -10.81
CA ASP A 1029 -8.68 -7.11 -9.80
C ASP A 1029 -9.45 -5.78 -9.92
N PHE A 1030 -9.84 -5.36 -11.14
CA PHE A 1030 -10.74 -4.25 -11.37
C PHE A 1030 -12.13 -4.51 -10.76
N ALA A 1031 -12.72 -5.69 -11.03
CA ALA A 1031 -13.99 -6.13 -10.46
C ALA A 1031 -13.96 -6.06 -8.92
N ARG A 1032 -12.88 -6.56 -8.30
CA ARG A 1032 -12.65 -6.50 -6.85
C ARG A 1032 -12.56 -5.07 -6.32
N ARG A 1033 -11.80 -4.19 -6.99
CA ARG A 1033 -11.56 -2.80 -6.52
C ARG A 1033 -12.80 -1.92 -6.58
N HIS A 1034 -13.70 -2.19 -7.53
CA HIS A 1034 -14.94 -1.43 -7.75
C HIS A 1034 -16.21 -2.15 -7.29
N GLU A 1035 -16.09 -3.37 -6.77
CA GLU A 1035 -17.21 -4.22 -6.35
C GLU A 1035 -18.28 -4.39 -7.46
N VAL A 1036 -17.82 -4.54 -8.70
CA VAL A 1036 -18.63 -4.67 -9.93
C VAL A 1036 -18.57 -6.11 -10.49
N LEU A 1037 -19.71 -6.67 -10.87
CA LEU A 1037 -19.80 -7.97 -11.55
C LEU A 1037 -19.37 -7.79 -13.01
N ILE A 1038 -18.53 -8.68 -13.54
CA ILE A 1038 -18.11 -8.61 -14.95
C ILE A 1038 -18.36 -9.94 -15.64
N VAL A 1039 -18.99 -9.90 -16.82
CA VAL A 1039 -19.14 -11.04 -17.73
C VAL A 1039 -18.43 -10.71 -19.04
N CYS A 1040 -17.47 -11.53 -19.45
CA CYS A 1040 -16.76 -11.34 -20.72
C CYS A 1040 -16.47 -12.65 -21.43
N GLY A 1041 -16.56 -12.65 -22.76
CA GLY A 1041 -16.05 -13.74 -23.58
C GLY A 1041 -14.54 -13.62 -23.73
N LEU A 1042 -13.83 -14.69 -23.40
CA LEU A 1042 -12.39 -14.78 -23.63
C LEU A 1042 -12.12 -15.12 -25.10
N GLU A 1043 -11.02 -14.61 -25.63
CA GLU A 1043 -10.48 -15.11 -26.90
C GLU A 1043 -10.16 -16.61 -26.81
N HIS A 1044 -10.10 -17.28 -27.96
CA HIS A 1044 -9.74 -18.69 -28.04
C HIS A 1044 -8.40 -18.97 -27.35
N ILE A 1045 -8.42 -19.86 -26.37
CA ILE A 1045 -7.22 -20.31 -25.66
C ILE A 1045 -6.79 -21.63 -26.29
N ILE A 1046 -5.59 -21.65 -26.88
CA ILE A 1046 -5.03 -22.85 -27.47
C ILE A 1046 -4.06 -23.50 -26.48
N TYR A 1047 -4.36 -24.74 -26.09
CA TYR A 1047 -3.52 -25.53 -25.20
C TYR A 1047 -2.37 -26.20 -25.99
N ASP A 1048 -1.41 -26.81 -25.29
CA ASP A 1048 -0.26 -27.46 -25.97
C ASP A 1048 -0.58 -28.83 -26.52
N ASN A 1049 -1.57 -29.50 -25.95
CA ASN A 1049 -2.18 -30.68 -26.55
C ASN A 1049 -3.14 -30.33 -27.71
N LYS A 1050 -2.99 -29.14 -28.31
CA LYS A 1050 -3.75 -28.64 -29.48
C LYS A 1050 -5.23 -28.34 -29.24
N LEU A 1051 -5.75 -28.50 -28.02
CA LEU A 1051 -7.14 -28.17 -27.73
C LEU A 1051 -7.40 -26.66 -27.86
N CYS A 1052 -8.44 -26.29 -28.61
CA CYS A 1052 -8.92 -24.92 -28.74
C CYS A 1052 -10.17 -24.70 -27.89
N CYS A 1053 -10.01 -23.96 -26.79
CA CYS A 1053 -11.09 -23.69 -25.85
C CYS A 1053 -11.63 -22.26 -26.00
N ASN A 1054 -12.96 -22.12 -26.08
CA ASN A 1054 -13.66 -20.84 -26.04
C ASN A 1054 -14.40 -20.75 -24.69
N TYR A 1055 -13.97 -19.84 -23.83
CA TYR A 1055 -14.49 -19.69 -22.48
C TYR A 1055 -15.26 -18.38 -22.32
N ILE A 1056 -16.37 -18.44 -21.58
CA ILE A 1056 -16.98 -17.25 -20.96
C ILE A 1056 -16.50 -17.14 -19.51
N ALA A 1057 -16.08 -15.94 -19.11
CA ALA A 1057 -15.66 -15.64 -17.75
C ALA A 1057 -16.75 -14.85 -17.02
N THR A 1058 -17.13 -15.33 -15.84
CA THR A 1058 -18.00 -14.60 -14.89
C THR A 1058 -17.20 -14.27 -13.65
N ILE A 1059 -17.06 -12.97 -13.35
CA ILE A 1059 -16.19 -12.44 -12.31
C ILE A 1059 -17.02 -11.77 -11.22
N LEU A 1060 -17.12 -12.41 -10.05
CA LEU A 1060 -18.03 -12.06 -8.96
C LEU A 1060 -17.26 -11.44 -7.78
N PRO A 1061 -17.43 -10.14 -7.47
CA PRO A 1061 -16.79 -9.52 -6.32
C PRO A 1061 -17.49 -9.91 -5.01
N ASP A 1062 -16.70 -10.08 -3.95
CA ASP A 1062 -17.18 -10.41 -2.60
C ASP A 1062 -16.14 -10.01 -1.53
N LYS A 1063 -16.45 -10.27 -0.25
CA LYS A 1063 -15.64 -9.91 0.93
C LYS A 1063 -15.38 -11.12 1.83
N TYR A 1064 -14.15 -11.24 2.29
CA TYR A 1064 -13.72 -12.18 3.32
C TYR A 1064 -13.07 -11.40 4.48
N LYS A 1065 -13.74 -11.36 5.64
CA LYS A 1065 -13.40 -10.42 6.73
C LYS A 1065 -13.26 -8.98 6.17
N ASP A 1066 -12.17 -8.28 6.47
CA ASP A 1066 -11.88 -6.93 5.96
C ASP A 1066 -11.22 -6.90 4.56
N TYR A 1067 -11.15 -8.03 3.86
CA TYR A 1067 -10.48 -8.13 2.56
C TYR A 1067 -11.49 -8.35 1.44
N THR A 1068 -11.45 -7.52 0.41
CA THR A 1068 -12.19 -7.75 -0.83
C THR A 1068 -11.48 -8.78 -1.71
N PHE A 1069 -12.25 -9.56 -2.47
CA PHE A 1069 -11.75 -10.42 -3.54
C PHE A 1069 -12.75 -10.46 -4.71
N ALA A 1070 -12.38 -11.18 -5.77
CA ALA A 1070 -13.28 -11.56 -6.84
C ALA A 1070 -13.15 -13.07 -7.08
N ALA A 1071 -14.26 -13.77 -7.30
CA ALA A 1071 -14.26 -15.13 -7.80
C ALA A 1071 -14.29 -15.10 -9.33
N ILE A 1072 -13.60 -16.02 -9.99
CA ILE A 1072 -13.56 -16.14 -11.44
C ILE A 1072 -14.09 -17.53 -11.79
N LYS A 1073 -15.23 -17.61 -12.46
CA LYS A 1073 -15.75 -18.85 -13.05
C LYS A 1073 -15.49 -18.82 -14.55
N LEU A 1074 -14.72 -19.81 -15.04
CA LEU A 1074 -14.59 -20.03 -16.48
C LEU A 1074 -15.53 -21.17 -16.88
N ARG A 1075 -16.35 -20.95 -17.90
CA ARG A 1075 -17.25 -21.97 -18.44
C ARG A 1075 -16.95 -22.19 -19.92
N LEU A 1076 -16.69 -23.44 -20.30
CA LEU A 1076 -16.46 -23.77 -21.70
C LEU A 1076 -17.76 -23.60 -22.50
N LYS A 1077 -17.65 -23.04 -23.70
CA LYS A 1077 -18.77 -22.92 -24.63
C LYS A 1077 -19.32 -24.29 -25.02
N ASN A 1078 -20.62 -24.47 -24.86
CA ASN A 1078 -21.28 -25.75 -25.08
C ASN A 1078 -21.47 -26.10 -26.56
N HIS A 1079 -21.71 -25.08 -27.38
CA HIS A 1079 -22.01 -25.24 -28.80
C HIS A 1079 -21.10 -24.33 -29.62
N TYR A 1080 -20.01 -24.89 -30.15
CA TYR A 1080 -19.16 -24.21 -31.12
C TYR A 1080 -19.92 -24.03 -32.44
N SER A 1081 -19.87 -22.84 -33.01
CA SER A 1081 -20.57 -22.56 -34.28
C SER A 1081 -19.92 -23.29 -35.47
N PRO A 1082 -20.64 -23.55 -36.57
CA PRO A 1082 -20.05 -24.21 -37.75
C PRO A 1082 -18.78 -23.52 -38.26
N LYS A 1083 -18.79 -22.20 -38.37
CA LYS A 1083 -17.64 -21.40 -38.82
C LYS A 1083 -16.49 -21.45 -37.83
N GLU A 1084 -16.78 -21.42 -36.54
CA GLU A 1084 -15.76 -21.55 -35.50
C GLU A 1084 -15.07 -22.93 -35.57
N LYS A 1085 -15.85 -24.01 -35.78
CA LYS A 1085 -15.30 -25.35 -35.99
C LYS A 1085 -14.41 -25.45 -37.23
N GLU A 1086 -14.77 -24.76 -38.30
CA GLU A 1086 -13.96 -24.66 -39.52
C GLU A 1086 -12.61 -23.99 -39.24
N TRP A 1087 -12.62 -22.86 -38.52
CA TRP A 1087 -11.39 -22.14 -38.15
C TRP A 1087 -10.48 -22.98 -37.25
N VAL A 1088 -11.04 -23.59 -36.21
CA VAL A 1088 -10.29 -24.48 -35.31
C VAL A 1088 -9.55 -25.57 -36.11
N LYS A 1089 -10.26 -26.25 -37.01
CA LYS A 1089 -9.67 -27.29 -37.87
C LYS A 1089 -8.69 -26.73 -38.89
N GLY A 1090 -8.98 -25.57 -39.49
CA GLY A 1090 -8.17 -24.92 -40.51
C GLY A 1090 -6.78 -24.51 -40.00
N TYR A 1091 -6.68 -24.11 -38.72
CA TYR A 1091 -5.40 -23.85 -38.05
C TYR A 1091 -4.72 -25.11 -37.47
N GLY A 1092 -5.30 -26.30 -37.65
CA GLY A 1092 -4.73 -27.57 -37.17
C GLY A 1092 -4.95 -27.85 -35.68
N TRP A 1093 -5.92 -27.20 -35.05
CA TRP A 1093 -6.30 -27.40 -33.64
C TRP A 1093 -7.42 -28.43 -33.48
N GLU A 1094 -7.60 -28.91 -32.25
CA GLU A 1094 -8.63 -29.88 -31.88
C GLU A 1094 -9.76 -29.24 -31.08
N LEU A 1095 -10.99 -29.69 -31.33
CA LEU A 1095 -12.16 -29.28 -30.56
C LEU A 1095 -12.29 -30.11 -29.28
N PRO A 1096 -12.77 -29.52 -28.17
CA PRO A 1096 -13.23 -30.27 -27.01
C PRO A 1096 -14.26 -31.33 -27.37
N LYS A 1097 -14.03 -32.58 -26.95
CA LYS A 1097 -14.94 -33.70 -27.21
C LYS A 1097 -15.87 -33.95 -26.03
N GLU A 1098 -17.17 -33.78 -26.26
CA GLU A 1098 -18.23 -34.05 -25.28
C GLU A 1098 -18.22 -35.54 -24.86
N ASN A 1099 -18.48 -35.83 -23.59
CA ASN A 1099 -18.47 -37.16 -22.95
C ASN A 1099 -17.12 -37.89 -22.88
N GLU A 1100 -16.09 -37.44 -23.60
CA GLU A 1100 -14.71 -37.88 -23.40
C GLU A 1100 -13.95 -36.95 -22.45
N SER A 1101 -13.91 -35.65 -22.80
CA SER A 1101 -13.05 -34.66 -22.14
C SER A 1101 -13.82 -33.68 -21.25
N TRP A 1102 -15.13 -33.51 -21.50
CA TRP A 1102 -16.01 -32.61 -20.75
C TRP A 1102 -17.50 -32.94 -21.01
N LYS A 1103 -18.42 -32.45 -20.19
CA LYS A 1103 -19.89 -32.54 -20.40
C LYS A 1103 -20.46 -31.13 -20.47
N LYS A 1104 -21.54 -30.94 -21.25
CA LYS A 1104 -22.26 -29.66 -21.34
C LYS A 1104 -22.56 -29.12 -19.96
N GLU A 1105 -22.18 -27.89 -19.69
CA GLU A 1105 -22.35 -27.25 -18.38
C GLU A 1105 -22.98 -25.86 -18.50
N TYR A 1106 -23.81 -25.52 -17.52
CA TYR A 1106 -24.41 -24.20 -17.32
C TYR A 1106 -24.25 -23.80 -15.85
N ASP A 1107 -24.17 -22.50 -15.60
CA ASP A 1107 -23.97 -21.95 -14.26
C ASP A 1107 -25.20 -21.14 -13.84
N LEU A 1108 -25.71 -21.39 -12.64
CA LEU A 1108 -26.71 -20.57 -11.95
C LEU A 1108 -26.00 -19.77 -10.85
N PHE A 1109 -25.97 -18.46 -11.00
CA PHE A 1109 -25.34 -17.56 -10.04
C PHE A 1109 -26.39 -16.87 -9.18
N ARG A 1110 -26.11 -16.74 -7.89
CA ARG A 1110 -26.75 -15.77 -7.00
C ARG A 1110 -25.71 -14.76 -6.53
N TRP A 1111 -25.92 -13.49 -6.87
CA TRP A 1111 -25.04 -12.39 -6.42
C TRP A 1111 -25.85 -11.23 -5.91
N LYS A 1112 -25.59 -10.82 -4.66
CA LYS A 1112 -26.37 -9.79 -3.94
C LYS A 1112 -27.89 -10.04 -3.97
N GLY A 1113 -28.28 -11.31 -3.88
CA GLY A 1113 -29.67 -11.79 -3.95
C GLY A 1113 -30.30 -11.85 -5.35
N ILE A 1114 -29.56 -11.50 -6.41
CA ILE A 1114 -30.02 -11.55 -7.81
C ILE A 1114 -29.62 -12.88 -8.44
N ASP A 1115 -30.56 -13.59 -9.05
CA ASP A 1115 -30.33 -14.89 -9.69
C ASP A 1115 -30.15 -14.73 -11.20
N PHE A 1116 -29.04 -15.23 -11.76
CA PHE A 1116 -28.76 -15.08 -13.19
C PHE A 1116 -27.93 -16.23 -13.80
N SER A 1117 -27.93 -16.30 -15.14
CA SER A 1117 -27.06 -17.22 -15.90
C SER A 1117 -26.50 -16.57 -17.16
N THR A 1118 -25.45 -17.17 -17.73
CA THR A 1118 -24.69 -16.64 -18.87
C THR A 1118 -24.65 -17.63 -20.05
N PHE A 1119 -24.87 -17.10 -21.25
CA PHE A 1119 -24.84 -17.82 -22.52
C PHE A 1119 -23.78 -17.23 -23.46
N SER A 1120 -23.11 -18.11 -24.21
CA SER A 1120 -22.11 -17.77 -25.21
C SER A 1120 -22.64 -18.00 -26.62
N CYS A 1121 -23.05 -16.91 -27.27
CA CYS A 1121 -23.44 -16.83 -28.68
C CYS A 1121 -24.32 -17.96 -29.21
N PHE A 1122 -23.75 -18.97 -29.87
CA PHE A 1122 -24.48 -20.03 -30.57
C PHE A 1122 -25.31 -20.93 -29.64
N GLU A 1123 -25.00 -20.93 -28.33
CA GLU A 1123 -25.84 -21.60 -27.32
C GLU A 1123 -27.27 -21.05 -27.28
N LEU A 1124 -27.45 -19.75 -27.56
CA LEU A 1124 -28.76 -19.13 -27.60
C LEU A 1124 -29.66 -19.72 -28.70
N ALA A 1125 -29.11 -20.38 -29.73
CA ALA A 1125 -29.93 -21.03 -30.75
C ALA A 1125 -30.64 -22.30 -30.25
N ASN A 1126 -30.20 -22.87 -29.11
CA ASN A 1126 -30.77 -24.09 -28.56
C ASN A 1126 -31.92 -23.78 -27.58
N ILE A 1127 -33.16 -24.07 -28.00
CA ILE A 1127 -34.35 -23.80 -27.17
C ILE A 1127 -34.35 -24.56 -25.85
N LYS A 1128 -33.86 -25.81 -25.82
CA LYS A 1128 -33.79 -26.62 -24.59
C LYS A 1128 -32.86 -25.98 -23.57
N ASP A 1129 -31.74 -25.43 -24.03
CA ASP A 1129 -30.74 -24.77 -23.18
C ASP A 1129 -31.28 -23.46 -22.60
N ARG A 1130 -32.02 -22.68 -23.39
CA ARG A 1130 -32.67 -21.44 -22.90
C ARG A 1130 -33.74 -21.73 -21.84
N ALA A 1131 -34.51 -22.80 -22.03
CA ALA A 1131 -35.63 -23.16 -21.15
C ALA A 1131 -35.18 -23.62 -19.74
N LEU A 1132 -33.92 -24.02 -19.57
CA LEU A 1132 -33.35 -24.52 -18.30
C LEU A 1132 -33.62 -23.62 -17.10
N PHE A 1133 -33.67 -22.31 -17.32
CA PHE A 1133 -33.72 -21.32 -16.26
C PHE A 1133 -35.11 -20.70 -16.05
N THR A 1134 -36.14 -21.23 -16.72
CA THR A 1134 -37.53 -20.75 -16.56
C THR A 1134 -37.93 -20.77 -15.09
N SER A 1135 -38.38 -19.64 -14.55
CA SER A 1135 -38.72 -19.39 -13.13
C SER A 1135 -37.57 -19.33 -12.11
N PHE A 1136 -36.33 -19.61 -12.52
CA PHE A 1136 -35.16 -19.67 -11.62
C PHE A 1136 -34.25 -18.44 -11.66
N VAL A 1137 -34.38 -17.59 -12.67
CA VAL A 1137 -33.52 -16.42 -12.85
C VAL A 1137 -34.33 -15.14 -12.97
N ASP A 1138 -33.72 -14.03 -12.53
CA ASP A 1138 -34.21 -12.69 -12.81
C ASP A 1138 -33.61 -12.15 -14.11
N LEU A 1139 -32.41 -12.61 -14.45
CA LEU A 1139 -31.61 -12.09 -15.55
C LEU A 1139 -30.90 -13.23 -16.30
N LEU A 1140 -30.91 -13.16 -17.62
CA LEU A 1140 -30.05 -13.96 -18.49
C LEU A 1140 -29.14 -13.03 -19.29
N ILE A 1141 -27.89 -13.45 -19.50
CA ILE A 1141 -26.86 -12.63 -20.16
C ILE A 1141 -26.30 -13.39 -21.37
N GLY A 1142 -26.42 -12.82 -22.56
CA GLY A 1142 -25.80 -13.30 -23.79
C GLY A 1142 -24.56 -12.48 -24.14
N SER A 1143 -23.39 -13.12 -24.12
CA SER A 1143 -22.15 -12.60 -24.70
C SER A 1143 -22.00 -13.18 -26.10
N VAL A 1144 -22.01 -12.33 -27.12
CA VAL A 1144 -22.26 -12.72 -28.52
C VAL A 1144 -21.23 -12.12 -29.47
N HIS A 1145 -20.85 -12.89 -30.48
CA HIS A 1145 -20.20 -12.40 -31.70
C HIS A 1145 -20.88 -13.07 -32.90
N ASN A 1146 -21.95 -12.46 -33.40
CA ASN A 1146 -22.76 -13.05 -34.48
C ASN A 1146 -23.23 -12.01 -35.50
N ARG A 1147 -23.28 -12.43 -36.76
CA ARG A 1147 -23.70 -11.62 -37.92
C ARG A 1147 -25.20 -11.69 -38.20
N ASP A 1148 -25.88 -12.75 -37.75
CA ASP A 1148 -27.32 -12.95 -37.99
C ASP A 1148 -28.14 -12.24 -36.93
N VAL A 1149 -28.16 -10.91 -37.03
CA VAL A 1149 -28.77 -10.02 -36.05
C VAL A 1149 -30.28 -10.26 -35.93
N ASN A 1150 -30.98 -10.46 -37.05
CA ASN A 1150 -32.43 -10.63 -37.06
C ASN A 1150 -32.87 -11.93 -36.38
N TYR A 1151 -32.20 -13.04 -36.68
CA TYR A 1151 -32.49 -14.31 -36.02
C TYR A 1151 -32.28 -14.20 -34.51
N TYR A 1152 -31.16 -13.63 -34.08
CA TYR A 1152 -30.87 -13.44 -32.67
C TYR A 1152 -31.86 -12.49 -32.00
N SER A 1153 -32.28 -11.40 -32.66
CA SER A 1153 -33.29 -10.49 -32.12
C SER A 1153 -34.59 -11.22 -31.80
N ASN A 1154 -35.08 -12.07 -32.72
CA ASN A 1154 -36.26 -12.90 -32.49
C ASN A 1154 -36.07 -13.89 -31.33
N VAL A 1155 -34.89 -14.51 -31.24
CA VAL A 1155 -34.52 -15.41 -30.14
C VAL A 1155 -34.57 -14.69 -28.79
N MET A 1156 -34.05 -13.47 -28.70
CA MET A 1156 -34.05 -12.69 -27.45
C MET A 1156 -35.46 -12.29 -27.00
N GLU A 1157 -36.30 -11.88 -27.95
CA GLU A 1157 -37.68 -11.50 -27.65
C GLU A 1157 -38.52 -12.68 -27.17
N SER A 1158 -38.33 -13.85 -27.80
CA SER A 1158 -38.91 -15.11 -27.33
C SER A 1158 -38.37 -15.48 -25.95
N LEU A 1159 -37.05 -15.48 -25.77
CA LEU A 1159 -36.41 -15.87 -24.51
C LEU A 1159 -36.90 -15.02 -23.33
N ALA A 1160 -36.94 -13.69 -23.49
CA ALA A 1160 -37.41 -12.79 -22.43
C ALA A 1160 -38.84 -13.14 -22.00
N ARG A 1161 -39.69 -13.64 -22.91
CA ARG A 1161 -41.05 -14.10 -22.65
C ARG A 1161 -41.13 -15.48 -22.03
N ASP A 1162 -40.47 -16.43 -22.65
CA ASP A 1162 -40.61 -17.85 -22.35
C ASP A 1162 -39.95 -18.20 -21.01
N VAL A 1163 -38.82 -17.56 -20.70
CA VAL A 1163 -38.16 -17.68 -19.39
C VAL A 1163 -38.78 -16.70 -18.38
N HIS A 1164 -39.44 -15.65 -18.89
CA HIS A 1164 -40.02 -14.54 -18.15
C HIS A 1164 -39.01 -13.79 -17.26
N CYS A 1165 -37.87 -13.38 -17.83
CA CYS A 1165 -36.78 -12.69 -17.14
C CYS A 1165 -36.27 -11.48 -17.94
N TYR A 1166 -35.45 -10.63 -17.32
CA TYR A 1166 -34.64 -9.68 -18.08
C TYR A 1166 -33.61 -10.43 -18.94
N PHE A 1167 -33.29 -9.92 -20.12
CA PHE A 1167 -32.20 -10.45 -20.93
C PHE A 1167 -31.26 -9.33 -21.37
N VAL A 1168 -29.97 -9.53 -21.19
CA VAL A 1168 -28.90 -8.63 -21.64
C VAL A 1168 -28.19 -9.29 -22.80
N HIS A 1169 -28.20 -8.63 -23.96
CA HIS A 1169 -27.50 -9.07 -25.15
C HIS A 1169 -26.37 -8.13 -25.48
N VAL A 1170 -25.15 -8.65 -25.55
CA VAL A 1170 -23.98 -7.88 -25.96
C VAL A 1170 -23.27 -8.57 -27.12
N ASN A 1171 -23.30 -7.94 -28.29
CA ASN A 1171 -22.69 -8.33 -29.55
C ASN A 1171 -21.61 -7.31 -29.99
N ASP A 1172 -20.85 -7.66 -31.01
CA ASP A 1172 -19.94 -6.74 -31.70
C ASP A 1172 -20.70 -5.48 -32.17
N SER A 1173 -20.13 -4.30 -31.94
CA SER A 1173 -20.66 -3.02 -32.43
C SER A 1173 -20.93 -2.96 -33.94
N VAL A 1174 -20.19 -3.69 -34.78
CA VAL A 1174 -20.36 -3.73 -36.24
C VAL A 1174 -21.65 -4.44 -36.62
N PHE A 1175 -22.02 -5.50 -35.91
CA PHE A 1175 -23.26 -6.23 -36.14
C PHE A 1175 -24.43 -5.60 -35.36
N GLY A 1176 -24.18 -5.16 -34.13
CA GLY A 1176 -25.14 -4.42 -33.31
C GLY A 1176 -26.22 -5.28 -32.66
N ASP A 1177 -27.37 -4.64 -32.39
CA ASP A 1177 -28.50 -5.13 -31.56
C ASP A 1177 -28.13 -5.41 -30.09
N ASN A 1178 -27.17 -4.65 -29.59
CA ASN A 1178 -26.79 -4.59 -28.18
C ASN A 1178 -27.96 -4.06 -27.35
N ARG A 1179 -28.49 -4.85 -26.41
CA ARG A 1179 -29.84 -4.60 -25.87
C ARG A 1179 -30.03 -5.11 -24.45
N ILE A 1180 -30.83 -4.38 -23.67
CA ILE A 1180 -31.41 -4.86 -22.41
C ILE A 1180 -32.92 -4.93 -22.62
N ILE A 1181 -33.46 -6.14 -22.56
CA ILE A 1181 -34.87 -6.44 -22.83
C ILE A 1181 -35.57 -7.02 -21.59
N GLN A 1182 -36.87 -6.76 -21.47
CA GLN A 1182 -37.74 -7.24 -20.41
C GLN A 1182 -39.05 -7.85 -20.96
N PRO A 1183 -39.77 -8.69 -20.20
CA PRO A 1183 -41.03 -9.32 -20.62
C PRO A 1183 -42.22 -8.34 -20.60
N SER A 1184 -42.15 -7.23 -21.32
CA SER A 1184 -43.20 -6.19 -21.34
C SER A 1184 -43.66 -5.84 -22.77
N SER A 1185 -44.68 -4.99 -22.92
CA SER A 1185 -45.25 -4.66 -24.23
C SER A 1185 -44.19 -4.16 -25.23
N THR A 1186 -44.47 -4.22 -26.53
CA THR A 1186 -43.52 -3.87 -27.60
C THR A 1186 -42.85 -2.50 -27.41
N ASN A 1187 -43.57 -1.52 -26.85
CA ASN A 1187 -43.06 -0.18 -26.62
C ASN A 1187 -42.15 -0.09 -25.39
N ASN A 1188 -42.32 -0.99 -24.42
CA ASN A 1188 -41.60 -0.97 -23.16
C ASN A 1188 -40.57 -2.09 -23.03
N LYS A 1189 -40.55 -3.06 -23.94
CA LYS A 1189 -39.66 -4.23 -23.85
C LYS A 1189 -38.18 -3.82 -23.82
N ASN A 1190 -37.83 -2.68 -24.41
CA ASN A 1190 -36.45 -2.19 -24.48
C ASN A 1190 -36.18 -1.19 -23.40
N ILE A 1191 -35.34 -1.58 -22.45
CA ILE A 1191 -34.76 -0.65 -21.49
C ILE A 1191 -33.64 0.14 -22.17
N LEU A 1192 -32.89 -0.55 -23.03
CA LEU A 1192 -31.76 0.01 -23.76
C LEU A 1192 -31.56 -0.80 -25.04
N GLN A 1193 -31.27 -0.14 -26.17
CA GLN A 1193 -30.91 -0.79 -27.43
C GLN A 1193 -29.97 0.11 -28.24
N VAL A 1194 -28.90 -0.45 -28.79
CA VAL A 1194 -28.00 0.23 -29.72
C VAL A 1194 -27.61 -0.71 -30.87
N SER A 1195 -27.58 -0.16 -32.08
CA SER A 1195 -27.17 -0.85 -33.28
C SER A 1195 -26.05 -0.07 -33.95
N GLY A 1196 -24.92 -0.72 -34.24
CA GLY A 1196 -23.81 -0.07 -34.94
C GLY A 1196 -22.90 0.81 -34.06
N GLY A 1197 -21.91 1.42 -34.73
CA GLY A 1197 -21.05 2.46 -34.17
C GLY A 1197 -19.57 2.24 -34.44
N ILE A 1198 -18.83 3.30 -34.81
CA ILE A 1198 -17.37 3.27 -34.92
C ILE A 1198 -16.71 3.46 -33.55
N ASN A 1199 -17.30 4.33 -32.73
CA ASN A 1199 -16.81 4.63 -31.40
C ASN A 1199 -17.19 3.51 -30.43
N ASP A 1200 -16.28 3.15 -29.55
CA ASP A 1200 -16.60 2.25 -28.45
C ASP A 1200 -17.36 3.03 -27.38
N VAL A 1201 -18.52 2.51 -26.99
CA VAL A 1201 -19.42 3.22 -26.07
C VAL A 1201 -19.84 2.28 -24.95
N VAL A 1202 -19.96 2.83 -23.75
CA VAL A 1202 -20.65 2.18 -22.64
C VAL A 1202 -22.02 2.79 -22.48
N LEU A 1203 -23.04 1.95 -22.47
CA LEU A 1203 -24.41 2.37 -22.18
C LEU A 1203 -24.87 1.66 -20.91
N VAL A 1204 -25.48 2.41 -19.98
CA VAL A 1204 -25.94 1.87 -18.69
C VAL A 1204 -27.46 1.88 -18.66
N GLY A 1205 -28.07 0.70 -18.49
CA GLY A 1205 -29.51 0.56 -18.21
C GLY A 1205 -29.74 0.07 -16.78
N GLU A 1206 -30.93 0.34 -16.22
CA GLU A 1206 -31.32 -0.11 -14.88
C GLU A 1206 -32.49 -1.10 -15.00
N ILE A 1207 -32.38 -2.24 -14.31
CA ILE A 1207 -33.46 -3.24 -14.19
C ILE A 1207 -34.01 -3.28 -12.76
N ASP A 1208 -35.30 -3.61 -12.62
CA ASP A 1208 -35.99 -3.69 -11.33
C ASP A 1208 -36.35 -5.14 -11.00
N ILE A 1209 -35.52 -5.77 -10.16
CA ILE A 1209 -35.61 -7.18 -9.78
C ILE A 1209 -36.81 -7.41 -8.84
N LYS A 1210 -36.99 -6.49 -7.89
CA LYS A 1210 -38.10 -6.57 -6.93
C LYS A 1210 -39.44 -6.51 -7.66
N LYS A 1211 -39.61 -5.54 -8.56
CA LYS A 1211 -40.84 -5.39 -9.34
C LYS A 1211 -41.13 -6.61 -10.22
N LEU A 1212 -40.11 -7.20 -10.85
CA LEU A 1212 -40.27 -8.42 -11.64
C LEU A 1212 -40.75 -9.58 -10.76
N ARG A 1213 -40.10 -9.82 -9.62
CA ARG A 1213 -40.46 -10.92 -8.70
C ARG A 1213 -41.86 -10.73 -8.10
N GLU A 1214 -42.21 -9.52 -7.69
CA GLU A 1214 -43.55 -9.19 -7.19
C GLU A 1214 -44.65 -9.46 -8.23
N PHE A 1215 -44.38 -9.18 -9.52
CA PHE A 1215 -45.29 -9.54 -10.61
C PHE A 1215 -45.37 -11.06 -10.82
N GLN A 1216 -44.21 -11.73 -10.86
CA GLN A 1216 -44.11 -13.17 -11.11
C GLN A 1216 -44.75 -14.02 -9.99
N ILE A 1217 -44.93 -13.51 -8.77
CA ILE A 1217 -45.61 -14.25 -7.67
C ILE A 1217 -47.14 -14.23 -7.84
N LYS A 1218 -47.69 -13.21 -8.52
CA LYS A 1218 -49.14 -13.09 -8.74
C LYS A 1218 -49.63 -14.19 -9.68
N ASN A 1219 -50.84 -14.69 -9.43
CA ASN A 1219 -51.55 -15.54 -10.39
C ASN A 1219 -52.04 -14.74 -11.60
N TYR A 1220 -52.35 -15.43 -12.69
CA TYR A 1220 -52.74 -14.84 -13.98
C TYR A 1220 -53.83 -13.76 -13.89
N ASN A 1221 -54.87 -13.98 -13.07
CA ASN A 1221 -55.97 -13.04 -12.87
C ASN A 1221 -55.52 -11.66 -12.33
N LEU A 1222 -54.49 -11.65 -11.48
CA LEU A 1222 -53.91 -10.42 -10.93
C LEU A 1222 -52.86 -9.83 -11.88
N GLN A 1223 -52.19 -10.67 -12.68
CA GLN A 1223 -51.19 -10.22 -13.66
C GLN A 1223 -51.83 -9.44 -14.83
N ILE A 1224 -53.01 -9.84 -15.31
CA ILE A 1224 -53.70 -9.12 -16.40
C ILE A 1224 -53.96 -7.64 -16.05
N ASN A 1225 -54.24 -7.35 -14.79
CA ASN A 1225 -54.51 -5.99 -14.32
C ASN A 1225 -53.24 -5.13 -14.16
N ASP A 1226 -52.07 -5.75 -14.18
CA ASP A 1226 -50.77 -5.10 -14.02
C ASP A 1226 -50.09 -4.93 -15.39
N LYS A 1227 -50.10 -3.70 -15.93
CA LYS A 1227 -49.55 -3.39 -17.26
C LYS A 1227 -48.02 -3.31 -17.32
N SER A 1228 -47.31 -3.63 -16.23
CA SER A 1228 -45.85 -3.51 -16.18
C SER A 1228 -45.11 -4.59 -16.98
N PHE A 1229 -45.60 -5.82 -16.92
CA PHE A 1229 -45.09 -6.97 -17.67
C PHE A 1229 -46.27 -7.69 -18.34
N LYS A 1230 -46.05 -8.52 -19.38
CA LYS A 1230 -47.13 -9.43 -19.81
C LYS A 1230 -47.15 -10.66 -18.89
N PRO A 1231 -48.27 -11.40 -18.83
CA PRO A 1231 -48.37 -12.57 -17.97
C PRO A 1231 -47.26 -13.60 -18.19
N VAL A 1232 -46.97 -14.36 -17.13
CA VAL A 1232 -46.03 -15.49 -17.17
C VAL A 1232 -46.52 -16.58 -18.13
N PRO A 1233 -45.61 -17.38 -18.73
CA PRO A 1233 -46.00 -18.48 -19.61
C PRO A 1233 -46.83 -19.55 -18.86
N PRO A 1234 -47.53 -20.43 -19.59
CA PRO A 1234 -48.18 -21.60 -18.98
C PRO A 1234 -47.21 -22.42 -18.13
N GLU A 1235 -47.73 -23.05 -17.06
CA GLU A 1235 -46.97 -23.94 -16.17
C GLU A 1235 -45.78 -23.28 -15.44
N TYR A 1236 -45.73 -21.95 -15.41
CA TYR A 1236 -44.70 -21.21 -14.70
C TYR A 1236 -44.74 -21.50 -13.19
N LYS A 1237 -43.61 -21.97 -12.64
CA LYS A 1237 -43.52 -22.43 -11.25
C LYS A 1237 -43.36 -21.23 -10.29
N HIS A 1238 -44.46 -20.61 -9.88
CA HIS A 1238 -44.49 -19.43 -8.99
C HIS A 1238 -43.75 -19.63 -7.64
N ASN A 1239 -43.75 -20.84 -7.10
CA ASN A 1239 -43.07 -21.17 -5.84
C ASN A 1239 -41.55 -20.94 -5.90
N ASN A 1240 -40.93 -21.14 -7.07
CA ASN A 1240 -39.51 -20.83 -7.26
C ASN A 1240 -39.23 -19.34 -7.02
N VAL A 1241 -40.13 -18.47 -7.44
CA VAL A 1241 -40.00 -17.02 -7.23
C VAL A 1241 -40.17 -16.62 -5.77
N LYS A 1242 -41.10 -17.25 -5.05
CA LYS A 1242 -41.26 -17.04 -3.60
C LYS A 1242 -39.97 -17.36 -2.84
N ILE A 1243 -39.29 -18.45 -3.20
CA ILE A 1243 -38.03 -18.88 -2.58
C ILE A 1243 -36.88 -17.95 -2.92
N ARG A 1244 -36.74 -17.55 -4.18
CA ARG A 1244 -35.75 -16.55 -4.60
C ARG A 1244 -35.97 -15.22 -3.86
N SER A 1245 -37.22 -14.94 -3.48
CA SER A 1245 -37.61 -13.76 -2.71
C SER A 1245 -37.53 -13.93 -1.18
N ASN A 1246 -37.18 -15.12 -0.67
CA ASN A 1246 -37.25 -15.50 0.75
C ASN A 1246 -38.65 -15.29 1.37
N LEU A 1247 -39.70 -15.61 0.62
CA LEU A 1247 -41.09 -15.53 1.07
C LEU A 1247 -41.62 -16.90 1.53
N PRO A 1248 -42.60 -16.92 2.46
CA PRO A 1248 -43.34 -18.13 2.79
C PRO A 1248 -44.03 -18.69 1.55
N LEU A 1249 -44.14 -20.02 1.49
CA LEU A 1249 -44.76 -20.73 0.38
C LEU A 1249 -46.27 -20.80 0.50
#